data_AF-A0A520IYU2-F1
#
_entry.id   AF-A0A520IYU2-F1
#
_cell.length_a   1.000
_cell.length_b   1.000
_cell.length_c   1.000
_cell.angle_alpha   90.00
_cell.angle_beta   90.00
_cell.angle_gamma   90.00
#
_symmetry.space_group_name_H-M   'P 1'
#
loop_
_entity.id
_entity.type
_entity.pdbx_description
1 polymer ?
#
loop_
_entity_poly.entity_id
_entity_poly.type
_entity_poly.pdbx_seq_one_letter_code
_entity_poly.pdbx_strand_id
1 'polypeptide(L)'
;TGQPGSNPYLFPANDWREIMFKDNTLNQRANLNISGGGGVARYFVSGSLNKDNGILNVDKRNNFNTNIDLKSYTLRSNVDIDVTKTTMLTVRLSGNFDDYTGPITGGADMYKMVMRSNPVLFPAYYPVDEDHKFVKHIMFGNASRGLTPGADYLNPYAEMTKGYKESSRSLMLAQLEIKQDLKMITEGLSFNAMMNTNRTSYFDVSRFYNPYYYGLGGYDVFSDQYRVNVLNEQSATEYLGYSEGPKQLSSVFYLQSILNYARNFKKHGLSGMLVYMMQQNLSANAGNLQLSLPFRNLGLSGRATYNYDGRYFAEFNFGYNGSERFYEDKRFGFFPSAGVAWSISNEKFFESIKPVISSLRLRATYGLIGNDAIGSPSDRFFYLSNVNMNAGNRAAFFGRGDGATNSLSGVSVSRYSNPDITWETAKKQNYALELSLFEAFNLRAEYFSEKRENILMTRESIPTTMGFSAPIRANVGEASGRGADISFDYQKNFSNGLWLSGLGNFTYAVSKYEVFEEPTYKESYRTRVGSAISQNFGYIAERLFIDDEEAANSPMQSFGQYGGGDIKFTDVNGDGKITTADMVPIGNPITPEVTYGFGISGGFKGFDASVFFQGLANESFWMDPAATSPFAPYRYDGEAVRGVVSNQVLKAYADSYWSEDRQDVTALWPRLSTTVNANNAQPSTWFMRDGSFLRLKQVEVGYALPVNVQKRLGTGNFRIYANASNLFTFSKFKLWDVEMGGNGLGYPVQRVFNLGVNVSF
;
A
#
# COMPACT_ATOMS: atom_id res chain seq x y z
N THR A 1 -18.03 20.42 37.99
CA THR A 1 -17.85 19.02 37.54
C THR A 1 -16.79 19.03 36.45
N GLY A 2 -15.69 18.28 36.60
CA GLY A 2 -14.54 18.28 35.67
C GLY A 2 -13.30 19.10 36.08
N GLN A 3 -13.17 19.49 37.35
CA GLN A 3 -11.88 20.04 37.83
C GLN A 3 -10.86 18.91 38.04
N PRO A 4 -9.55 19.16 37.88
CA PRO A 4 -8.50 18.22 38.27
C PRO A 4 -8.72 17.77 39.72
N GLY A 5 -8.99 16.47 39.93
CA GLY A 5 -9.30 15.89 41.24
C GLY A 5 -10.75 15.41 41.45
N SER A 6 -11.67 15.55 40.49
CA SER A 6 -12.98 14.89 40.57
C SER A 6 -12.87 13.36 40.39
N ASN A 7 -13.75 12.58 41.02
CA ASN A 7 -13.74 11.12 40.98
C ASN A 7 -13.73 10.59 39.51
N PRO A 8 -12.61 10.00 39.04
CA PRO A 8 -12.44 9.64 37.63
C PRO A 8 -13.31 8.44 37.20
N TYR A 9 -13.92 7.72 38.14
CA TYR A 9 -14.84 6.62 37.85
C TYR A 9 -16.28 7.09 37.65
N LEU A 10 -16.62 8.28 38.15
CA LEU A 10 -17.93 8.92 37.98
C LEU A 10 -17.94 9.93 36.83
N PHE A 11 -16.84 10.67 36.69
CA PHE A 11 -16.66 11.68 35.63
C PHE A 11 -15.36 11.38 34.87
N PRO A 12 -15.31 10.28 34.10
CA PRO A 12 -14.09 9.89 33.41
C PRO A 12 -13.68 10.93 32.37
N ALA A 13 -12.36 11.06 32.20
CA ALA A 13 -11.72 11.82 31.15
C ALA A 13 -10.54 11.00 30.64
N ASN A 14 -10.85 9.87 29.98
CA ASN A 14 -9.84 8.90 29.57
C ASN A 14 -8.97 9.48 28.46
N ASP A 15 -7.66 9.55 28.69
CA ASP A 15 -6.68 9.57 27.61
C ASP A 15 -6.44 8.13 27.15
N TRP A 16 -7.27 7.66 26.22
CA TRP A 16 -7.16 6.30 25.67
C TRP A 16 -5.79 6.02 25.06
N ARG A 17 -5.11 7.04 24.50
CA ARG A 17 -3.78 6.87 23.90
C ARG A 17 -2.75 6.59 24.97
N GLU A 18 -2.72 7.40 26.04
CA GLU A 18 -1.80 7.21 27.16
C GLU A 18 -2.04 5.86 27.87
N ILE A 19 -3.30 5.47 28.04
CA ILE A 19 -3.66 4.19 28.66
C ILE A 19 -3.16 3.00 27.82
N MET A 20 -3.34 3.04 26.50
CA MET A 20 -3.12 1.87 25.63
C MET A 20 -1.72 1.77 25.02
N PHE A 21 -0.98 2.88 24.90
CA PHE A 21 0.29 2.90 24.19
C PHE A 21 1.45 3.40 25.06
N LYS A 22 2.64 2.85 24.79
CA LYS A 22 3.95 3.33 25.24
C LYS A 22 4.44 4.42 24.28
N ASP A 23 5.29 5.31 24.77
CA ASP A 23 5.92 6.33 23.93
C ASP A 23 6.96 5.77 22.95
N ASN A 24 7.54 4.60 23.24
CA ASN A 24 8.58 3.98 22.43
C ASN A 24 8.58 2.45 22.52
N THR A 25 9.30 1.82 21.59
CA THR A 25 9.55 0.38 21.54
C THR A 25 10.95 0.12 20.97
N LEU A 26 11.57 -0.99 21.36
CA LEU A 26 12.89 -1.40 20.87
C LEU A 26 12.73 -2.53 19.86
N ASN A 27 13.25 -2.34 18.65
CA ASN A 27 13.34 -3.39 17.64
C ASN A 27 14.79 -3.85 17.49
N GLN A 28 14.97 -5.12 17.14
CA GLN A 28 16.29 -5.74 17.03
C GLN A 28 16.46 -6.39 15.65
N ARG A 29 17.67 -6.32 15.13
CA ARG A 29 18.06 -6.85 13.82
C ARG A 29 19.45 -7.45 13.95
N ALA A 30 19.63 -8.68 13.47
CA ALA A 30 20.92 -9.35 13.41
C ALA A 30 21.07 -10.05 12.05
N ASN A 31 22.19 -9.83 11.39
CA ASN A 31 22.51 -10.43 10.09
C ASN A 31 23.90 -11.06 10.17
N LEU A 32 24.03 -12.28 9.67
CA LEU A 32 25.29 -13.01 9.56
C LEU A 32 25.42 -13.55 8.13
N ASN A 33 26.53 -13.23 7.48
CA ASN A 33 26.84 -13.73 6.13
C ASN A 33 28.20 -14.41 6.17
N ILE A 34 28.29 -15.59 5.57
CA ILE A 34 29.52 -16.35 5.40
C ILE A 34 29.63 -16.71 3.93
N SER A 35 30.76 -16.35 3.32
CA SER A 35 31.10 -16.76 1.97
C SER A 35 32.47 -17.40 1.95
N GLY A 36 32.64 -18.43 1.12
CA GLY A 36 33.92 -19.10 0.94
C GLY A 36 33.89 -20.01 -0.29
N GLY A 37 34.99 -20.68 -0.55
CA GLY A 37 35.10 -21.59 -1.68
C GLY A 37 36.52 -21.81 -2.15
N GLY A 38 36.71 -22.87 -2.92
CA GLY A 38 37.93 -23.18 -3.66
C GLY A 38 37.71 -23.11 -5.17
N GLY A 39 38.62 -23.71 -5.93
CA GLY A 39 38.54 -23.71 -7.40
C GLY A 39 37.40 -24.52 -8.02
N VAL A 40 36.69 -25.36 -7.24
CA VAL A 40 35.61 -26.25 -7.75
C VAL A 40 34.24 -25.90 -7.18
N ALA A 41 34.16 -25.47 -5.93
CA ALA A 41 32.90 -25.15 -5.28
C ALA A 41 33.03 -23.85 -4.48
N ARG A 42 32.01 -23.00 -4.63
CA ARG A 42 31.85 -21.73 -3.93
C ARG A 42 30.52 -21.74 -3.20
N TYR A 43 30.50 -21.24 -1.98
CA TYR A 43 29.30 -21.22 -1.15
C TYR A 43 29.09 -19.86 -0.51
N PHE A 44 27.83 -19.53 -0.31
CA PHE A 44 27.35 -18.39 0.45
C PHE A 44 26.21 -18.83 1.35
N VAL A 45 26.32 -18.57 2.64
CA VAL A 45 25.28 -18.82 3.62
C VAL A 45 24.98 -17.53 4.36
N SER A 46 23.71 -17.16 4.45
CA SER A 46 23.27 -16.00 5.23
C SER A 46 22.12 -16.36 6.16
N GLY A 47 22.20 -15.86 7.39
CA GLY A 47 21.12 -15.88 8.37
C GLY A 47 20.73 -14.47 8.77
N SER A 48 19.43 -14.20 8.91
CA SER A 48 18.93 -12.98 9.53
C SER A 48 17.88 -13.29 10.59
N LEU A 49 17.90 -12.51 11.67
CA LEU A 49 16.89 -12.50 12.71
C LEU A 49 16.42 -11.08 12.94
N ASN A 50 15.12 -10.86 12.77
CA ASN A 50 14.46 -9.59 13.00
C ASN A 50 13.42 -9.79 14.10
N LYS A 51 13.42 -8.91 15.10
CA LYS A 51 12.39 -8.84 16.14
C LYS A 51 11.77 -7.46 16.17
N ASP A 52 10.48 -7.39 15.90
CA ASP A 52 9.67 -6.18 15.92
C ASP A 52 8.67 -6.23 17.06
N ASN A 53 8.79 -5.27 17.97
CA ASN A 53 7.93 -5.12 19.12
C ASN A 53 6.96 -3.96 18.89
N GLY A 54 5.70 -4.13 19.27
CA GLY A 54 4.71 -3.05 19.26
C GLY A 54 4.86 -2.09 20.44
N ILE A 55 4.11 -1.00 20.37
CA ILE A 55 4.04 -0.01 21.44
C ILE A 55 2.83 -0.22 22.38
N LEU A 56 2.11 -1.34 22.34
CA LEU A 56 0.96 -1.54 23.22
C LEU A 56 1.40 -1.73 24.69
N ASN A 57 0.62 -1.16 25.60
CA ASN A 57 0.74 -1.40 27.04
C ASN A 57 0.11 -2.76 27.38
N VAL A 58 0.95 -3.69 27.86
CA VAL A 58 0.49 -5.02 28.27
C VAL A 58 -0.03 -4.94 29.70
N ASP A 59 -1.29 -5.31 29.91
CA ASP A 59 -1.86 -5.46 31.25
C ASP A 59 -1.28 -6.68 31.96
N LYS A 60 -0.63 -6.45 33.11
CA LYS A 60 0.02 -7.50 33.91
C LYS A 60 -0.97 -8.43 34.63
N ARG A 61 -2.26 -8.09 34.67
CA ARG A 61 -3.33 -8.96 35.20
C ARG A 61 -3.61 -10.14 34.28
N ASN A 62 -3.29 -10.02 32.99
CA ASN A 62 -3.37 -11.12 32.05
C ASN A 62 -2.14 -12.02 32.12
N ASN A 63 -2.31 -13.31 31.82
CA ASN A 63 -1.24 -14.30 31.73
C ASN A 63 -0.67 -14.46 30.30
N PHE A 64 -1.07 -13.60 29.36
CA PHE A 64 -0.61 -13.59 27.98
C PHE A 64 -0.20 -12.18 27.54
N ASN A 65 0.64 -12.12 26.49
CA ASN A 65 1.12 -10.87 25.92
C ASN A 65 0.22 -10.44 24.75
N THR A 66 -0.38 -9.26 24.87
CA THR A 66 -1.23 -8.67 23.82
C THR A 66 -0.48 -7.67 22.94
N ASN A 67 0.76 -7.32 23.29
CA ASN A 67 1.60 -6.47 22.46
C ASN A 67 2.14 -7.25 21.26
N ILE A 68 2.43 -6.54 20.18
CA ILE A 68 3.02 -7.13 18.97
C ILE A 68 4.43 -7.64 19.31
N ASP A 69 4.68 -8.90 18.97
CA ASP A 69 5.98 -9.57 18.91
C ASP A 69 6.04 -10.32 17.57
N LEU A 70 6.68 -9.71 16.57
CA LEU A 70 6.91 -10.30 15.26
C LEU A 70 8.37 -10.71 15.14
N LYS A 71 8.61 -11.99 14.91
CA LYS A 71 9.93 -12.56 14.68
C LYS A 71 10.02 -13.08 13.25
N SER A 72 10.97 -12.55 12.50
CA SER A 72 11.28 -13.03 11.16
C SER A 72 12.67 -13.66 11.14
N TYR A 73 12.74 -14.90 10.68
CA TYR A 73 13.97 -15.65 10.48
C TYR A 73 14.14 -15.91 9.00
N THR A 74 15.30 -15.57 8.47
CA THR A 74 15.65 -15.88 7.08
C THR A 74 16.94 -16.69 7.06
N LEU A 75 16.90 -17.81 6.34
CA LEU A 75 18.08 -18.59 5.99
C LEU A 75 18.19 -18.65 4.47
N ARG A 76 19.40 -18.45 3.96
CA ARG A 76 19.72 -18.63 2.54
C ARG A 76 21.05 -19.34 2.40
N SER A 77 21.08 -20.30 1.48
CA SER A 77 22.28 -20.99 1.04
C SER A 77 22.33 -20.98 -0.48
N ASN A 78 23.45 -20.51 -1.02
CA ASN A 78 23.76 -20.56 -2.44
C ASN A 78 25.06 -21.35 -2.59
N VAL A 79 25.06 -22.35 -3.46
CA VAL A 79 26.24 -23.16 -3.75
C VAL A 79 26.43 -23.23 -5.26
N ASP A 80 27.58 -22.78 -5.73
CA ASP A 80 28.00 -22.84 -7.13
C ASP A 80 29.10 -23.91 -7.27
N ILE A 81 28.88 -24.89 -8.14
CA ILE A 81 29.75 -26.05 -8.34
C ILE A 81 30.16 -26.09 -9.81
N ASP A 82 31.46 -25.98 -10.09
CA ASP A 82 32.03 -26.17 -11.42
C ASP A 82 32.16 -27.68 -11.69
N VAL A 83 31.09 -28.29 -12.22
CA VAL A 83 31.02 -29.72 -12.54
C VAL A 83 32.05 -30.10 -13.61
N THR A 84 32.25 -29.21 -14.58
CA THR A 84 33.34 -29.28 -15.56
C THR A 84 33.89 -27.87 -15.81
N LYS A 85 34.96 -27.74 -16.61
CA LYS A 85 35.49 -26.42 -17.03
C LYS A 85 34.50 -25.57 -17.84
N THR A 86 33.41 -26.17 -18.33
CA THR A 86 32.38 -25.51 -19.15
C THR A 86 30.98 -25.58 -18.52
N THR A 87 30.81 -26.33 -17.43
CA THR A 87 29.50 -26.61 -16.84
C THR A 87 29.51 -26.23 -15.38
N MET A 88 28.62 -25.30 -15.01
CA MET A 88 28.42 -24.87 -13.62
C MET A 88 27.01 -25.21 -13.19
N LEU A 89 26.88 -25.82 -12.01
CA LEU A 89 25.62 -26.10 -11.34
C LEU A 89 25.47 -25.17 -10.14
N THR A 90 24.36 -24.46 -10.05
CA THR A 90 24.03 -23.58 -8.93
C THR A 90 22.80 -24.12 -8.22
N VAL A 91 22.90 -24.31 -6.90
CA VAL A 91 21.80 -24.67 -6.02
C VAL A 91 21.54 -23.50 -5.08
N ARG A 92 20.28 -23.03 -5.03
CA ARG A 92 19.86 -21.99 -4.08
C ARG A 92 18.69 -22.48 -3.26
N LEU A 93 18.84 -22.39 -1.94
CA LEU A 93 17.82 -22.71 -0.98
C LEU A 93 17.57 -21.48 -0.11
N SER A 94 16.31 -21.14 0.12
CA SER A 94 15.93 -20.09 1.05
C SER A 94 14.70 -20.48 1.85
N GLY A 95 14.73 -20.21 3.15
CA GLY A 95 13.59 -20.30 4.05
C GLY A 95 13.35 -18.95 4.70
N ASN A 96 12.10 -18.50 4.73
CA ASN A 96 11.65 -17.33 5.46
C ASN A 96 10.52 -17.76 6.39
N PHE A 97 10.66 -17.47 7.67
CA PHE A 97 9.74 -17.88 8.71
C PHE A 97 9.33 -16.65 9.49
N ASP A 98 8.04 -16.35 9.52
CA ASP A 98 7.48 -15.24 10.29
C ASP A 98 6.57 -15.82 11.37
N ASP A 99 6.88 -15.54 12.63
CA ASP A 99 6.04 -15.87 13.77
C ASP A 99 5.57 -14.57 14.42
N TYR A 100 4.25 -14.39 14.48
CA TYR A 100 3.62 -13.22 15.06
C TYR A 100 2.78 -13.62 16.26
N THR A 101 2.90 -12.84 17.32
CA THR A 101 1.91 -12.77 18.41
C THR A 101 1.53 -11.31 18.60
N GLY A 102 0.27 -11.01 18.85
CA GLY A 102 -0.16 -9.63 19.15
C GLY A 102 -1.68 -9.48 19.25
N PRO A 103 -2.21 -8.24 19.12
CA PRO A 103 -3.64 -8.00 19.22
C PRO A 103 -4.40 -8.71 18.10
N ILE A 104 -5.65 -9.10 18.40
CA ILE A 104 -6.51 -9.91 17.52
C ILE A 104 -6.76 -9.21 16.17
N THR A 105 -7.14 -7.93 16.22
CA THR A 105 -7.41 -7.10 15.02
C THR A 105 -6.13 -6.51 14.41
N GLY A 106 -5.00 -6.56 15.12
CA GLY A 106 -3.74 -5.96 14.67
C GLY A 106 -3.51 -4.54 15.22
N GLY A 107 -2.26 -4.05 15.10
CA GLY A 107 -1.86 -2.77 15.71
C GLY A 107 -2.52 -1.53 15.11
N ALA A 108 -2.79 -1.53 13.80
CA ALA A 108 -3.40 -0.37 13.14
C ALA A 108 -4.84 -0.14 13.60
N ASP A 109 -5.60 -1.21 13.83
CA ASP A 109 -6.98 -1.09 14.30
C ASP A 109 -7.05 -0.63 15.75
N MET A 110 -6.05 -0.95 16.59
CA MET A 110 -5.97 -0.38 17.95
C MET A 110 -5.94 1.15 17.94
N TYR A 111 -5.20 1.76 17.02
CA TYR A 111 -5.17 3.22 16.87
C TYR A 111 -6.52 3.79 16.44
N LYS A 112 -7.16 3.15 15.47
CA LYS A 112 -8.49 3.57 15.03
C LYS A 112 -9.52 3.41 16.14
N MET A 113 -9.40 2.40 17.00
CA MET A 113 -10.29 2.23 18.16
C MET A 113 -10.11 3.38 19.15
N VAL A 114 -8.87 3.74 19.50
CA VAL A 114 -8.58 4.88 20.37
C VAL A 114 -9.27 6.15 19.86
N MET A 115 -9.14 6.48 18.57
CA MET A 115 -9.75 7.69 18.01
C MET A 115 -11.29 7.67 17.97
N ARG A 116 -11.92 6.50 18.17
CA ARG A 116 -13.37 6.29 18.02
C ARG A 116 -14.03 5.69 19.26
N SER A 117 -13.39 5.88 20.41
CA SER A 117 -13.92 5.53 21.73
C SER A 117 -14.27 6.79 22.51
N ASN A 118 -15.42 6.75 23.18
CA ASN A 118 -15.88 7.87 23.99
C ASN A 118 -14.95 8.07 25.21
N PRO A 119 -14.37 9.27 25.43
CA PRO A 119 -13.44 9.50 26.53
C PRO A 119 -14.12 9.77 27.89
N VAL A 120 -15.43 10.07 27.91
CA VAL A 120 -16.12 10.59 29.10
C VAL A 120 -17.32 9.78 29.58
N LEU A 121 -17.72 8.74 28.86
CA LEU A 121 -18.94 7.98 29.20
C LEU A 121 -18.72 6.90 30.28
N PHE A 122 -17.53 6.29 30.32
CA PHE A 122 -17.15 5.23 31.27
C PHE A 122 -15.62 5.19 31.42
N PRO A 123 -15.07 4.79 32.57
CA PRO A 123 -13.62 4.59 32.74
C PRO A 123 -13.12 3.35 31.99
N ALA A 124 -11.81 3.23 31.76
CA ALA A 124 -11.23 2.02 31.14
C ALA A 124 -11.59 0.73 31.91
N TYR A 125 -11.53 0.78 33.24
CA TYR A 125 -11.99 -0.25 34.16
C TYR A 125 -12.35 0.37 35.51
N TYR A 126 -13.19 -0.29 36.29
CA TYR A 126 -13.47 0.03 37.68
C TYR A 126 -12.54 -0.77 38.60
N PRO A 127 -12.06 -0.19 39.72
CA PRO A 127 -11.33 -0.94 40.73
C PRO A 127 -12.28 -1.93 41.42
N VAL A 128 -11.71 -3.01 41.96
CA VAL A 128 -12.46 -3.96 42.80
C VAL A 128 -12.88 -3.26 44.09
N ASP A 129 -14.18 -3.21 44.35
CA ASP A 129 -14.76 -2.69 45.60
C ASP A 129 -15.09 -3.85 46.58
N GLU A 130 -15.63 -3.52 47.76
CA GLU A 130 -15.99 -4.52 48.78
C GLU A 130 -17.08 -5.50 48.31
N ASP A 131 -18.02 -5.04 47.49
CA ASP A 131 -19.11 -5.86 46.93
C ASP A 131 -18.56 -6.86 45.88
N HIS A 132 -17.44 -6.51 45.24
CA HIS A 132 -16.79 -7.31 44.20
C HIS A 132 -15.48 -7.99 44.66
N LYS A 133 -15.18 -8.05 45.96
CA LYS A 133 -13.89 -8.58 46.48
C LYS A 133 -13.49 -10.00 46.04
N PHE A 134 -14.45 -10.79 45.55
CA PHE A 134 -14.21 -12.14 45.03
C PHE A 134 -14.08 -12.21 43.51
N VAL A 135 -14.27 -11.10 42.80
CA VAL A 135 -14.08 -10.97 41.36
C VAL A 135 -12.59 -11.08 41.03
N LYS A 136 -12.26 -11.97 40.09
CA LYS A 136 -10.87 -12.22 39.64
C LYS A 136 -10.57 -11.65 38.25
N HIS A 137 -11.60 -11.27 37.51
CA HIS A 137 -11.47 -10.65 36.20
C HIS A 137 -11.38 -9.12 36.30
N ILE A 138 -10.97 -8.48 35.20
CA ILE A 138 -10.95 -7.02 35.10
C ILE A 138 -12.39 -6.52 34.92
N MET A 139 -12.80 -5.56 35.76
CA MET A 139 -14.13 -4.94 35.69
C MET A 139 -14.15 -3.81 34.65
N PHE A 140 -14.17 -4.14 33.35
CA PHE A 140 -14.07 -3.14 32.28
C PHE A 140 -15.26 -2.17 32.28
N GLY A 141 -15.02 -0.87 32.15
CA GLY A 141 -16.11 0.10 32.11
C GLY A 141 -16.86 0.07 30.78
N ASN A 142 -18.17 0.26 30.82
CA ASN A 142 -19.02 0.44 29.65
C ASN A 142 -20.30 1.19 30.06
N ALA A 143 -21.17 1.46 29.10
CA ALA A 143 -22.46 2.08 29.32
C ALA A 143 -23.55 1.38 28.48
N SER A 144 -24.79 1.53 28.91
CA SER A 144 -25.95 1.07 28.15
C SER A 144 -26.64 2.24 27.43
N ARG A 145 -27.16 1.97 26.24
CA ARG A 145 -27.92 2.90 25.39
C ARG A 145 -29.44 2.78 25.63
N GLY A 146 -29.90 1.82 26.42
CA GLY A 146 -31.32 1.53 26.62
C GLY A 146 -31.71 1.29 28.07
N LEU A 147 -32.99 0.96 28.28
CA LEU A 147 -33.55 0.63 29.60
C LEU A 147 -33.13 -0.76 30.08
N THR A 148 -32.68 -1.63 29.17
CA THR A 148 -32.15 -2.96 29.48
C THR A 148 -30.64 -2.86 29.67
N PRO A 149 -30.06 -3.42 30.75
CA PRO A 149 -28.61 -3.48 30.93
C PRO A 149 -27.92 -4.11 29.71
N GLY A 150 -26.93 -3.41 29.16
CA GLY A 150 -26.16 -3.84 28.01
C GLY A 150 -24.83 -3.12 27.92
N ALA A 151 -23.80 -3.80 27.42
CA ALA A 151 -22.48 -3.22 27.14
C ALA A 151 -22.44 -2.73 25.69
N ASP A 152 -22.99 -1.54 25.46
CA ASP A 152 -23.30 -1.09 24.11
C ASP A 152 -22.13 -0.39 23.42
N TYR A 153 -21.13 0.13 24.14
CA TYR A 153 -20.08 0.96 23.57
C TYR A 153 -18.73 0.22 23.44
N LEU A 154 -17.89 0.69 22.52
CA LEU A 154 -16.52 0.21 22.38
C LEU A 154 -15.65 0.69 23.56
N ASN A 155 -15.20 -0.25 24.40
CA ASN A 155 -14.08 -0.03 25.31
C ASN A 155 -12.78 -0.55 24.64
N PRO A 156 -11.88 0.34 24.20
CA PRO A 156 -10.71 -0.05 23.40
C PRO A 156 -9.65 -0.73 24.28
N TYR A 157 -9.64 -0.44 25.58
CA TYR A 157 -8.77 -1.12 26.55
C TYR A 157 -9.19 -2.58 26.71
N ALA A 158 -10.49 -2.86 26.85
CA ALA A 158 -11.01 -4.23 26.90
C ALA A 158 -10.67 -5.02 25.62
N GLU A 159 -10.83 -4.40 24.45
CA GLU A 159 -10.47 -5.01 23.16
C GLU A 159 -8.98 -5.33 23.04
N MET A 160 -8.10 -4.48 23.58
CA MET A 160 -6.66 -4.72 23.61
C MET A 160 -6.28 -5.85 24.58
N THR A 161 -6.98 -6.00 25.70
CA THR A 161 -6.62 -6.95 26.77
C THR A 161 -7.31 -8.31 26.67
N LYS A 162 -8.40 -8.45 25.90
CA LYS A 162 -9.24 -9.66 25.92
C LYS A 162 -8.61 -10.92 25.33
N GLY A 163 -7.49 -10.79 24.63
CA GLY A 163 -6.87 -11.91 23.95
C GLY A 163 -5.79 -11.51 22.97
N TYR A 164 -5.33 -12.48 22.20
CA TYR A 164 -4.23 -12.34 21.26
C TYR A 164 -4.44 -13.22 20.03
N LYS A 165 -3.75 -12.88 18.94
CA LYS A 165 -3.65 -13.68 17.73
C LYS A 165 -2.23 -14.16 17.56
N GLU A 166 -2.10 -15.42 17.17
CA GLU A 166 -0.86 -16.00 16.69
C GLU A 166 -0.98 -16.30 15.21
N SER A 167 0.05 -16.00 14.44
CA SER A 167 0.15 -16.45 13.06
C SER A 167 1.56 -16.94 12.77
N SER A 168 1.66 -17.97 11.95
CA SER A 168 2.95 -18.46 11.46
C SER A 168 2.93 -18.55 9.95
N ARG A 169 4.00 -18.09 9.32
CA ARG A 169 4.20 -18.13 7.88
C ARG A 169 5.55 -18.76 7.55
N SER A 170 5.55 -19.71 6.62
CA SER A 170 6.75 -20.34 6.09
C SER A 170 6.77 -20.19 4.57
N LEU A 171 7.82 -19.58 4.03
CA LEU A 171 8.11 -19.52 2.60
C LEU A 171 9.42 -20.25 2.32
N MET A 172 9.32 -21.37 1.62
CA MET A 172 10.46 -22.18 1.18
C MET A 172 10.66 -22.00 -0.32
N LEU A 173 11.90 -21.74 -0.72
CA LEU A 173 12.33 -21.61 -2.11
C LEU A 173 13.46 -22.60 -2.38
N ALA A 174 13.31 -23.38 -3.45
CA ALA A 174 14.36 -24.25 -3.95
C ALA A 174 14.56 -24.02 -5.45
N GLN A 175 15.75 -23.55 -5.81
CA GLN A 175 16.14 -23.25 -7.16
C GLN A 175 17.37 -24.07 -7.56
N LEU A 176 17.30 -24.63 -8.77
CA LEU A 176 18.39 -25.32 -9.45
C LEU A 176 18.67 -24.60 -10.75
N GLU A 177 19.93 -24.29 -11.03
CA GLU A 177 20.36 -23.63 -12.25
C GLU A 177 21.59 -24.31 -12.83
N ILE A 178 21.59 -24.56 -14.14
CA ILE A 178 22.73 -25.10 -14.88
C ILE A 178 23.17 -24.11 -15.93
N LYS A 179 24.46 -23.78 -15.95
CA LYS A 179 25.09 -22.97 -16.99
C LYS A 179 26.09 -23.82 -17.76
N GLN A 180 25.96 -23.80 -19.08
CA GLN A 180 26.82 -24.51 -20.00
C GLN A 180 27.45 -23.52 -20.99
N ASP A 181 28.78 -23.42 -20.98
CA ASP A 181 29.56 -22.80 -22.04
C ASP A 181 29.57 -23.75 -23.25
N LEU A 182 29.06 -23.28 -24.39
CA LEU A 182 28.93 -24.03 -25.64
C LEU A 182 29.99 -23.62 -26.67
N LYS A 183 31.15 -23.13 -26.24
CA LYS A 183 32.29 -22.81 -27.13
C LYS A 183 32.73 -23.94 -28.06
N MET A 184 32.38 -25.20 -27.73
CA MET A 184 32.57 -26.36 -28.62
C MET A 184 31.79 -26.26 -29.93
N ILE A 185 30.68 -25.51 -29.94
CA ILE A 185 29.88 -25.22 -31.15
C ILE A 185 30.40 -23.93 -31.79
N THR A 186 30.45 -22.85 -31.02
CA THR A 186 30.99 -21.57 -31.47
C THR A 186 31.34 -20.68 -30.28
N GLU A 187 32.36 -19.86 -30.45
CA GLU A 187 32.80 -18.89 -29.44
C GLU A 187 31.67 -17.91 -29.09
N GLY A 188 31.45 -17.71 -27.79
CA GLY A 188 30.44 -16.77 -27.26
C GLY A 188 29.03 -17.37 -27.08
N LEU A 189 28.80 -18.63 -27.46
CA LEU A 189 27.53 -19.33 -27.24
C LEU A 189 27.48 -19.94 -25.82
N SER A 190 26.39 -19.71 -25.11
CA SER A 190 26.13 -20.33 -23.80
C SER A 190 24.65 -20.65 -23.61
N PHE A 191 24.38 -21.65 -22.80
CA PHE A 191 23.03 -22.07 -22.41
C PHE A 191 22.88 -22.03 -20.90
N ASN A 192 21.77 -21.51 -20.42
CA ASN A 192 21.39 -21.50 -19.01
C ASN A 192 20.00 -22.10 -18.89
N ALA A 193 19.78 -23.03 -17.96
CA ALA A 193 18.45 -23.47 -17.58
C ALA A 193 18.28 -23.40 -16.06
N MET A 194 17.17 -22.83 -15.61
CA MET A 194 16.84 -22.66 -14.21
C MET A 194 15.43 -23.15 -13.94
N MET A 195 15.28 -23.89 -12.85
CA MET A 195 14.00 -24.34 -12.33
C MET A 195 13.88 -23.89 -10.87
N ASN A 196 12.71 -23.39 -10.49
CA ASN A 196 12.41 -22.98 -9.13
C ASN A 196 11.04 -23.51 -8.68
N THR A 197 10.94 -23.90 -7.42
CA THR A 197 9.70 -24.22 -6.71
C THR A 197 9.61 -23.42 -5.42
N ASN A 198 8.50 -22.71 -5.24
CA ASN A 198 8.19 -22.00 -4.01
C ASN A 198 6.99 -22.65 -3.31
N ARG A 199 7.07 -22.79 -1.99
CA ARG A 199 5.99 -23.27 -1.14
C ARG A 199 5.74 -22.27 -0.03
N THR A 200 4.52 -21.74 0.01
CA THR A 200 4.06 -20.86 1.10
C THR A 200 3.04 -21.62 1.94
N SER A 201 3.21 -21.56 3.26
CA SER A 201 2.22 -21.98 4.23
C SER A 201 1.98 -20.84 5.20
N TYR A 202 0.72 -20.54 5.48
CA TYR A 202 0.30 -19.57 6.49
C TYR A 202 -0.93 -20.09 7.22
N PHE A 203 -0.99 -19.84 8.53
CA PHE A 203 -2.19 -19.96 9.33
C PHE A 203 -2.19 -18.91 10.44
N ASP A 204 -3.38 -18.59 10.94
CA ASP A 204 -3.53 -17.86 12.19
C ASP A 204 -4.64 -18.42 13.08
N VAL A 205 -4.51 -18.14 14.38
CA VAL A 205 -5.46 -18.54 15.41
C VAL A 205 -5.59 -17.37 16.39
N SER A 206 -6.83 -17.00 16.68
CA SER A 206 -7.14 -16.01 17.72
C SER A 206 -7.61 -16.72 18.98
N ARG A 207 -7.07 -16.32 20.14
CA ARG A 207 -7.50 -16.80 21.47
C ARG A 207 -7.95 -15.63 22.31
N PHE A 208 -9.19 -15.67 22.75
CA PHE A 208 -9.79 -14.55 23.46
C PHE A 208 -10.95 -14.99 24.35
N TYR A 209 -11.23 -14.20 25.38
CA TYR A 209 -12.43 -14.32 26.20
C TYR A 209 -13.42 -13.20 25.85
N ASN A 210 -14.67 -13.31 26.31
CA ASN A 210 -15.63 -12.21 26.22
C ASN A 210 -15.57 -11.40 27.53
N PRO A 211 -15.10 -10.14 27.52
CA PRO A 211 -14.91 -9.38 28.75
C PRO A 211 -16.18 -9.15 29.56
N TYR A 212 -16.05 -9.09 30.88
CA TYR A 212 -17.10 -8.58 31.75
C TYR A 212 -17.08 -7.06 31.73
N TYR A 213 -18.22 -6.48 31.38
CA TYR A 213 -18.43 -5.04 31.36
C TYR A 213 -19.28 -4.60 32.53
N TYR A 214 -18.92 -3.45 33.11
CA TYR A 214 -19.55 -2.86 34.26
C TYR A 214 -19.98 -1.43 33.94
N GLY A 215 -21.12 -1.01 34.48
CA GLY A 215 -21.62 0.36 34.41
C GLY A 215 -22.02 0.86 35.79
N LEU A 216 -22.15 2.18 35.93
CA LEU A 216 -22.64 2.78 37.18
C LEU A 216 -24.07 2.31 37.48
N GLY A 217 -24.25 1.69 38.65
CA GLY A 217 -25.52 1.23 39.18
C GLY A 217 -26.19 2.21 40.15
N GLY A 218 -25.43 3.17 40.67
CA GLY A 218 -25.90 4.23 41.56
C GLY A 218 -24.74 5.04 42.13
N TYR A 219 -25.01 6.28 42.52
CA TYR A 219 -24.04 7.18 43.15
C TYR A 219 -24.70 7.92 44.32
N ASP A 220 -24.11 7.81 45.51
CA ASP A 220 -24.49 8.58 46.68
C ASP A 220 -23.58 9.81 46.80
N VAL A 221 -24.16 10.97 46.52
CA VAL A 221 -23.47 12.27 46.52
C VAL A 221 -23.00 12.68 47.92
N PHE A 222 -23.63 12.18 48.99
CA PHE A 222 -23.30 12.58 50.37
C PHE A 222 -22.13 11.77 50.94
N SER A 223 -22.02 10.50 50.57
CA SER A 223 -20.92 9.61 50.99
C SER A 223 -19.80 9.50 49.96
N ASP A 224 -19.97 10.11 48.78
CA ASP A 224 -19.10 9.99 47.60
C ASP A 224 -18.82 8.53 47.19
N GLN A 225 -19.79 7.65 47.39
CA GLN A 225 -19.70 6.24 47.06
C GLN A 225 -20.55 5.90 45.83
N TYR A 226 -19.98 5.10 44.93
CA TYR A 226 -20.67 4.59 43.76
C TYR A 226 -20.80 3.06 43.85
N ARG A 227 -21.78 2.52 43.15
CA ARG A 227 -21.93 1.08 42.91
C ARG A 227 -21.86 0.80 41.42
N VAL A 228 -21.36 -0.36 41.06
CA VAL A 228 -21.32 -0.83 39.67
C VAL A 228 -22.10 -2.12 39.51
N ASN A 229 -22.70 -2.29 38.33
CA ASN A 229 -23.44 -3.48 37.96
C ASN A 229 -22.81 -4.11 36.72
N VAL A 230 -22.80 -5.45 36.66
CA VAL A 230 -22.43 -6.20 35.47
C VAL A 230 -23.47 -5.94 34.37
N LEU A 231 -23.03 -5.61 33.15
CA LEU A 231 -23.88 -5.25 32.02
C LEU A 231 -24.11 -6.41 31.05
N ASN A 232 -23.30 -7.47 31.10
CA ASN A 232 -23.30 -8.54 30.10
C ASN A 232 -23.10 -9.95 30.70
N GLU A 233 -23.56 -10.18 31.93
CA GLU A 233 -23.32 -11.38 32.74
C GLU A 233 -23.60 -12.69 32.00
N GLN A 234 -24.66 -12.74 31.18
CA GLN A 234 -25.06 -13.95 30.43
C GLN A 234 -24.11 -14.32 29.28
N SER A 235 -23.26 -13.39 28.83
CA SER A 235 -22.40 -13.58 27.66
C SER A 235 -20.91 -13.55 27.99
N ALA A 236 -20.52 -12.91 29.08
CA ALA A 236 -19.12 -12.77 29.47
C ALA A 236 -18.50 -14.11 29.86
N THR A 237 -17.20 -14.26 29.68
CA THR A 237 -16.46 -15.48 29.98
C THR A 237 -15.13 -15.17 30.67
N GLU A 238 -14.72 -16.01 31.61
CA GLU A 238 -13.41 -15.90 32.29
C GLU A 238 -12.35 -16.85 31.70
N TYR A 239 -12.68 -17.57 30.62
CA TYR A 239 -11.80 -18.50 29.95
C TYR A 239 -11.56 -18.08 28.49
N LEU A 240 -10.36 -18.39 27.99
CA LEU A 240 -10.02 -18.19 26.59
C LEU A 240 -10.72 -19.26 25.73
N GLY A 241 -11.51 -18.81 24.77
CA GLY A 241 -11.88 -19.60 23.60
C GLY A 241 -10.80 -19.51 22.52
N TYR A 242 -11.02 -20.23 21.42
CA TYR A 242 -10.21 -20.11 20.21
C TYR A 242 -11.07 -19.98 18.97
N SER A 243 -10.53 -19.34 17.94
CA SER A 243 -11.12 -19.23 16.62
C SER A 243 -10.02 -19.43 15.57
N GLU A 244 -10.26 -20.33 14.62
CA GLU A 244 -9.35 -20.57 13.49
C GLU A 244 -9.46 -19.42 12.48
N GLY A 245 -8.32 -18.86 12.12
CA GLY A 245 -8.19 -17.92 11.03
C GLY A 245 -7.97 -18.61 9.67
N PRO A 246 -7.73 -17.82 8.61
CA PRO A 246 -7.45 -18.35 7.28
C PRO A 246 -6.21 -19.25 7.26
N LYS A 247 -6.28 -20.31 6.43
CA LYS A 247 -5.16 -21.18 6.10
C LYS A 247 -4.81 -20.96 4.63
N GLN A 248 -3.62 -20.45 4.34
CA GLN A 248 -3.16 -20.20 2.98
C GLN A 248 -2.03 -21.15 2.64
N LEU A 249 -2.20 -21.90 1.56
CA LEU A 249 -1.20 -22.82 1.04
C LEU A 249 -1.05 -22.53 -0.45
N SER A 250 0.15 -22.19 -0.89
CA SER A 250 0.40 -21.92 -2.31
C SER A 250 1.65 -22.62 -2.82
N SER A 251 1.60 -23.00 -4.09
CA SER A 251 2.66 -23.69 -4.83
C SER A 251 2.95 -22.92 -6.11
N VAL A 252 4.19 -22.44 -6.26
CA VAL A 252 4.64 -21.84 -7.51
C VAL A 252 5.74 -22.71 -8.11
N PHE A 253 5.62 -22.99 -9.41
CA PHE A 253 6.66 -23.61 -10.22
C PHE A 253 7.06 -22.64 -11.33
N TYR A 254 8.36 -22.48 -11.55
CA TYR A 254 8.92 -21.64 -12.58
C TYR A 254 10.07 -22.35 -13.28
N LEU A 255 10.06 -22.34 -14.61
CA LEU A 255 11.14 -22.84 -15.46
C LEU A 255 11.56 -21.72 -16.41
N GLN A 256 12.86 -21.54 -16.58
CA GLN A 256 13.44 -20.62 -17.54
C GLN A 256 14.63 -21.27 -18.23
N SER A 257 14.69 -21.12 -19.55
CA SER A 257 15.83 -21.53 -20.36
C SER A 257 16.29 -20.36 -21.20
N ILE A 258 17.58 -20.04 -21.17
CA ILE A 258 18.21 -18.95 -21.89
C ILE A 258 19.29 -19.51 -22.81
N LEU A 259 19.21 -19.20 -24.10
CA LEU A 259 20.29 -19.36 -25.04
C LEU A 259 20.90 -17.99 -25.32
N ASN A 260 22.20 -17.82 -25.09
CA ASN A 260 22.92 -16.58 -25.29
C ASN A 260 24.02 -16.77 -26.33
N TYR A 261 24.24 -15.75 -27.16
CA TYR A 261 25.37 -15.62 -28.06
C TYR A 261 25.94 -14.21 -27.93
N ALA A 262 27.24 -14.06 -27.73
CA ALA A 262 27.88 -12.74 -27.73
C ALA A 262 29.29 -12.83 -28.30
N ARG A 263 29.57 -12.06 -29.36
CA ARG A 263 30.88 -12.07 -30.02
C ARG A 263 31.24 -10.70 -30.59
N ASN A 264 32.54 -10.38 -30.54
CA ASN A 264 33.10 -9.20 -31.18
C ASN A 264 33.89 -9.60 -32.43
N PHE A 265 33.57 -8.98 -33.56
CA PHE A 265 34.23 -9.09 -34.84
C PHE A 265 34.91 -7.75 -35.16
N LYS A 266 36.16 -7.56 -34.72
CA LYS A 266 36.88 -6.29 -34.81
C LYS A 266 36.06 -5.16 -34.17
N LYS A 267 35.49 -4.26 -34.99
CA LYS A 267 34.66 -3.13 -34.56
C LYS A 267 33.18 -3.49 -34.36
N HIS A 268 32.75 -4.68 -34.74
CA HIS A 268 31.34 -5.07 -34.68
C HIS A 268 31.11 -5.99 -33.49
N GLY A 269 30.34 -5.57 -32.49
CA GLY A 269 29.85 -6.49 -31.47
C GLY A 269 28.43 -6.93 -31.79
N LEU A 270 28.18 -8.23 -31.73
CA LEU A 270 26.88 -8.83 -31.93
C LEU A 270 26.53 -9.64 -30.69
N SER A 271 25.31 -9.45 -30.16
CA SER A 271 24.77 -10.36 -29.15
C SER A 271 23.34 -10.76 -29.48
N GLY A 272 22.99 -11.99 -29.13
CA GLY A 272 21.66 -12.56 -29.23
C GLY A 272 21.30 -13.28 -27.94
N MET A 273 20.05 -13.21 -27.54
CA MET A 273 19.49 -13.93 -26.40
C MET A 273 18.10 -14.43 -26.76
N LEU A 274 17.80 -15.67 -26.41
CA LEU A 274 16.47 -16.26 -26.51
C LEU A 274 16.11 -16.86 -25.15
N VAL A 275 14.95 -16.50 -24.62
CA VAL A 275 14.46 -16.89 -23.29
C VAL A 275 13.13 -17.60 -23.44
N TYR A 276 13.06 -18.86 -23.04
CA TYR A 276 11.81 -19.58 -22.83
C TYR A 276 11.46 -19.54 -21.34
N MET A 277 10.20 -19.26 -21.01
CA MET A 277 9.69 -19.30 -19.65
C MET A 277 8.37 -20.05 -19.55
N MET A 278 8.19 -20.73 -18.42
CA MET A 278 6.94 -21.38 -18.05
C MET A 278 6.69 -21.18 -16.55
N GLN A 279 5.48 -20.75 -16.21
CA GLN A 279 5.08 -20.51 -14.84
C GLN A 279 3.74 -21.17 -14.53
N GLN A 280 3.65 -21.74 -13.34
CA GLN A 280 2.40 -22.24 -12.76
C GLN A 280 2.27 -21.78 -11.31
N ASN A 281 1.14 -21.20 -10.93
CA ASN A 281 0.79 -20.88 -9.55
C ASN A 281 -0.51 -21.57 -9.14
N LEU A 282 -0.51 -22.28 -8.01
CA LEU A 282 -1.68 -22.98 -7.48
C LEU A 282 -1.89 -22.57 -6.03
N SER A 283 -3.10 -22.11 -5.71
CA SER A 283 -3.55 -21.90 -4.33
C SER A 283 -4.44 -23.06 -3.91
N ALA A 284 -4.14 -23.69 -2.77
CA ALA A 284 -5.05 -24.65 -2.18
C ALA A 284 -6.27 -23.93 -1.59
N ASN A 285 -7.39 -24.66 -1.46
CA ASN A 285 -8.61 -24.20 -0.77
C ASN A 285 -9.10 -22.80 -1.21
N ALA A 286 -9.03 -22.51 -2.50
CA ALA A 286 -9.31 -21.18 -3.06
C ALA A 286 -10.80 -20.75 -3.01
N GLY A 287 -11.66 -21.48 -2.28
CA GLY A 287 -13.07 -21.17 -2.07
C GLY A 287 -14.01 -21.50 -3.24
N ASN A 288 -13.51 -21.58 -4.48
CA ASN A 288 -14.29 -22.00 -5.65
C ASN A 288 -13.43 -22.70 -6.72
N LEU A 289 -14.11 -23.40 -7.64
CA LEU A 289 -13.48 -24.17 -8.72
C LEU A 289 -12.58 -23.32 -9.63
N GLN A 290 -13.03 -22.12 -10.01
CA GLN A 290 -12.28 -21.29 -10.96
C GLN A 290 -10.93 -20.88 -10.37
N LEU A 291 -10.90 -20.48 -9.10
CA LEU A 291 -9.68 -20.07 -8.38
C LEU A 291 -8.81 -21.26 -7.93
N SER A 292 -9.38 -22.46 -7.78
CA SER A 292 -8.62 -23.65 -7.39
C SER A 292 -7.81 -24.26 -8.54
N LEU A 293 -8.14 -23.91 -9.78
CA LEU A 293 -7.38 -24.32 -10.96
C LEU A 293 -6.06 -23.51 -11.04
N PRO A 294 -4.94 -24.10 -11.49
CA PRO A 294 -3.67 -23.39 -11.59
C PRO A 294 -3.76 -22.16 -12.49
N PHE A 295 -2.99 -21.11 -12.16
CA PHE A 295 -2.68 -19.98 -13.02
C PHE A 295 -1.45 -20.31 -13.86
N ARG A 296 -1.52 -20.12 -15.18
CA ARG A 296 -0.46 -20.51 -16.11
C ARG A 296 -0.11 -19.45 -17.13
N ASN A 297 1.20 -19.25 -17.32
CA ASN A 297 1.75 -18.40 -18.37
C ASN A 297 2.91 -19.13 -19.06
N LEU A 298 3.02 -18.92 -20.37
CA LEU A 298 4.13 -19.35 -21.20
C LEU A 298 4.71 -18.12 -21.90
N GLY A 299 6.02 -18.09 -22.12
CA GLY A 299 6.64 -16.98 -22.82
C GLY A 299 7.87 -17.41 -23.59
N LEU A 300 8.03 -16.84 -24.78
CA LEU A 300 9.26 -16.87 -25.55
C LEU A 300 9.67 -15.43 -25.84
N SER A 301 10.81 -15.00 -25.32
CA SER A 301 11.34 -13.65 -25.54
C SER A 301 12.69 -13.71 -26.22
N GLY A 302 13.02 -12.71 -27.02
CA GLY A 302 14.31 -12.61 -27.67
C GLY A 302 14.86 -11.19 -27.63
N ARG A 303 16.19 -11.09 -27.67
CA ARG A 303 16.95 -9.84 -27.75
C ARG A 303 18.10 -10.01 -28.73
N ALA A 304 18.23 -9.08 -29.66
CA ALA A 304 19.37 -8.97 -30.56
C ALA A 304 19.97 -7.56 -30.40
N THR A 305 21.27 -7.48 -30.16
CA THR A 305 21.99 -6.20 -30.05
C THR A 305 23.15 -6.18 -31.02
N TYR A 306 23.39 -4.99 -31.57
CA TYR A 306 24.51 -4.70 -32.43
C TYR A 306 25.18 -3.42 -31.94
N ASN A 307 26.51 -3.47 -31.79
CA ASN A 307 27.31 -2.27 -31.59
C ASN A 307 28.36 -2.14 -32.69
N TYR A 308 28.58 -0.90 -33.12
CA TYR A 308 29.67 -0.55 -34.02
C TYR A 308 30.65 0.40 -33.33
N ASP A 309 31.87 -0.08 -33.09
CA ASP A 309 33.03 0.67 -32.62
C ASP A 309 32.76 1.41 -31.29
N GLY A 310 31.83 0.90 -30.48
CA GLY A 310 31.34 1.56 -29.27
C GLY A 310 30.59 2.89 -29.51
N ARG A 311 30.25 3.24 -30.75
CA ARG A 311 29.62 4.52 -31.11
C ARG A 311 28.13 4.39 -31.36
N TYR A 312 27.73 3.44 -32.21
CA TYR A 312 26.33 3.22 -32.57
C TYR A 312 25.86 1.90 -32.01
N PHE A 313 24.71 1.93 -31.36
CA PHE A 313 24.06 0.76 -30.78
C PHE A 313 22.67 0.65 -31.38
N ALA A 314 22.31 -0.56 -31.80
CA ALA A 314 20.95 -0.92 -32.20
C ALA A 314 20.52 -2.15 -31.41
N GLU A 315 19.27 -2.16 -30.97
CA GLU A 315 18.69 -3.26 -30.22
C GLU A 315 17.28 -3.55 -30.75
N PHE A 316 16.97 -4.83 -30.89
CA PHE A 316 15.64 -5.33 -31.16
C PHE A 316 15.29 -6.38 -30.11
N ASN A 317 14.12 -6.26 -29.49
CA ASN A 317 13.58 -7.26 -28.59
C ASN A 317 12.18 -7.67 -29.02
N PHE A 318 11.77 -8.88 -28.65
CA PHE A 318 10.38 -9.29 -28.76
C PHE A 318 9.98 -10.18 -27.59
N GLY A 319 8.69 -10.19 -27.27
CA GLY A 319 8.06 -11.17 -26.40
C GLY A 319 6.85 -11.79 -27.09
N TYR A 320 6.79 -13.12 -27.11
CA TYR A 320 5.63 -13.91 -27.52
C TYR A 320 5.09 -14.64 -26.30
N ASN A 321 4.03 -14.11 -25.71
CA ASN A 321 3.54 -14.52 -24.39
C ASN A 321 2.14 -15.11 -24.50
N GLY A 322 1.92 -16.25 -23.84
CA GLY A 322 0.65 -16.94 -23.73
C GLY A 322 0.05 -16.81 -22.33
N SER A 323 -1.24 -16.48 -22.25
CA SER A 323 -2.00 -16.43 -20.99
C SER A 323 -3.26 -17.27 -21.09
N GLU A 324 -3.50 -18.16 -20.12
CA GLU A 324 -4.72 -19.00 -20.10
C GLU A 324 -6.02 -18.21 -19.89
N ARG A 325 -5.93 -16.90 -19.60
CA ARG A 325 -7.09 -16.04 -19.33
C ARG A 325 -7.91 -15.73 -20.58
N PHE A 326 -7.29 -15.87 -21.74
CA PHE A 326 -7.90 -15.52 -23.03
C PHE A 326 -8.38 -16.74 -23.78
N TYR A 327 -9.34 -16.52 -24.67
CA TYR A 327 -9.83 -17.55 -25.59
C TYR A 327 -8.68 -18.08 -26.46
N GLU A 328 -8.84 -19.27 -27.01
CA GLU A 328 -7.74 -20.02 -27.64
C GLU A 328 -7.05 -19.30 -28.80
N ASP A 329 -7.78 -18.47 -29.55
CA ASP A 329 -7.26 -17.66 -30.67
C ASP A 329 -6.67 -16.30 -30.23
N LYS A 330 -6.93 -15.85 -29.00
CA LYS A 330 -6.37 -14.62 -28.39
C LYS A 330 -5.30 -14.91 -27.33
N ARG A 331 -4.97 -16.18 -27.12
CA ARG A 331 -4.13 -16.65 -26.02
C ARG A 331 -2.73 -16.07 -26.04
N PHE A 332 -2.16 -15.94 -27.24
CA PHE A 332 -0.80 -15.45 -27.44
C PHE A 332 -0.77 -14.03 -27.98
N GLY A 333 0.07 -13.19 -27.40
CA GLY A 333 0.37 -11.84 -27.87
C GLY A 333 1.84 -11.69 -28.28
N PHE A 334 2.10 -10.93 -29.35
CA PHE A 334 3.44 -10.59 -29.82
C PHE A 334 3.75 -9.11 -29.57
N PHE A 335 4.83 -8.84 -28.85
CA PHE A 335 5.17 -7.52 -28.32
C PHE A 335 6.62 -7.17 -28.68
N PRO A 336 6.85 -6.54 -29.85
CA PRO A 336 8.19 -6.13 -30.28
C PRO A 336 8.59 -4.79 -29.66
N SER A 337 9.90 -4.57 -29.55
CA SER A 337 10.50 -3.27 -29.24
C SER A 337 11.83 -3.11 -29.97
N ALA A 338 12.19 -1.87 -30.25
CA ALA A 338 13.46 -1.52 -30.85
C ALA A 338 14.02 -0.26 -30.21
N GLY A 339 15.34 -0.14 -30.21
CA GLY A 339 16.03 1.02 -29.67
C GLY A 339 17.34 1.29 -30.40
N VAL A 340 17.73 2.56 -30.40
CA VAL A 340 19.01 3.01 -30.90
C VAL A 340 19.69 3.88 -29.84
N ALA A 341 21.02 3.82 -29.79
CA ALA A 341 21.81 4.76 -29.00
C ALA A 341 23.06 5.20 -29.74
N TRP A 342 23.45 6.45 -29.51
CA TRP A 342 24.66 7.05 -30.07
C TRP A 342 25.51 7.62 -28.93
N SER A 343 26.67 7.01 -28.72
CA SER A 343 27.71 7.51 -27.82
C SER A 343 28.56 8.54 -28.55
N ILE A 344 28.10 9.80 -28.56
CA ILE A 344 28.74 10.93 -29.24
C ILE A 344 30.17 11.15 -28.72
N SER A 345 30.40 10.92 -27.42
CA SER A 345 31.72 11.06 -26.80
C SER A 345 32.78 10.11 -27.35
N ASN A 346 32.38 9.06 -28.08
CA ASN A 346 33.30 8.12 -28.73
C ASN A 346 33.66 8.55 -30.17
N GLU A 347 33.13 9.67 -30.66
CA GLU A 347 33.51 10.23 -31.96
C GLU A 347 34.84 10.98 -31.91
N LYS A 348 35.61 10.90 -33.00
CA LYS A 348 36.93 11.55 -33.10
C LYS A 348 36.87 13.07 -32.92
N PHE A 349 35.79 13.72 -33.38
CA PHE A 349 35.63 15.17 -33.23
C PHE A 349 35.40 15.59 -31.78
N PHE A 350 34.98 14.66 -30.92
CA PHE A 350 34.63 14.94 -29.53
C PHE A 350 35.85 14.92 -28.59
N GLU A 351 37.00 14.42 -29.05
CA GLU A 351 38.24 14.33 -28.24
C GLU A 351 38.64 15.67 -27.61
N SER A 352 38.44 16.79 -28.32
CA SER A 352 38.74 18.13 -27.82
C SER A 352 37.82 18.60 -26.68
N ILE A 353 36.63 18.02 -26.56
CA ILE A 353 35.58 18.39 -25.59
C ILE A 353 35.62 17.48 -24.35
N LYS A 354 36.20 16.27 -24.46
CA LYS A 354 36.29 15.27 -23.39
C LYS A 354 36.75 15.78 -22.02
N PRO A 355 37.72 16.71 -21.90
CA PRO A 355 38.13 17.23 -20.60
C PRO A 355 37.00 17.93 -19.83
N VAL A 356 36.01 18.46 -20.53
CA VAL A 356 34.83 19.12 -19.95
C VAL A 356 33.65 18.16 -19.90
N ILE A 357 33.35 17.51 -21.03
CA ILE A 357 32.25 16.55 -21.17
C ILE A 357 32.86 15.16 -21.35
N SER A 358 33.00 14.39 -20.26
CA SER A 358 33.65 13.08 -20.31
C SER A 358 32.80 12.00 -21.00
N SER A 359 31.47 12.14 -20.98
CA SER A 359 30.55 11.22 -21.67
C SER A 359 29.34 11.98 -22.19
N LEU A 360 28.90 11.63 -23.40
CA LEU A 360 27.65 12.11 -23.99
C LEU A 360 27.02 10.98 -24.80
N ARG A 361 25.82 10.55 -24.39
CA ARG A 361 25.05 9.51 -25.07
C ARG A 361 23.59 9.92 -25.24
N LEU A 362 23.07 9.69 -26.44
CA LEU A 362 21.64 9.82 -26.75
C LEU A 362 21.04 8.44 -26.98
N ARG A 363 19.83 8.20 -26.48
CA ARG A 363 19.09 6.94 -26.68
C ARG A 363 17.64 7.25 -27.06
N ALA A 364 17.09 6.45 -27.95
CA ALA A 364 15.67 6.44 -28.28
C ALA A 364 15.15 4.99 -28.32
N THR A 365 13.99 4.74 -27.74
CA THR A 365 13.34 3.42 -27.76
C THR A 365 11.86 3.53 -28.08
N TYR A 366 11.34 2.51 -28.75
CA TYR A 366 9.91 2.33 -29.03
C TYR A 366 9.54 0.86 -28.85
N GLY A 367 8.43 0.57 -28.18
CA GLY A 367 8.02 -0.82 -27.97
C GLY A 367 6.57 -1.00 -27.55
N LEU A 368 6.10 -2.23 -27.75
CA LEU A 368 4.80 -2.69 -27.30
C LEU A 368 4.96 -3.54 -26.04
N ILE A 369 4.03 -3.40 -25.09
CA ILE A 369 3.99 -4.22 -23.88
C ILE A 369 2.54 -4.69 -23.67
N GLY A 370 2.37 -6.00 -23.50
CA GLY A 370 1.08 -6.62 -23.18
C GLY A 370 0.86 -6.79 -21.67
N ASN A 371 -0.36 -6.57 -21.22
CA ASN A 371 -0.85 -6.92 -19.89
C ASN A 371 -2.02 -7.92 -19.98
N ASP A 372 -1.89 -9.09 -19.35
CA ASP A 372 -2.96 -10.08 -19.27
C ASP A 372 -3.77 -10.03 -17.96
N ALA A 373 -3.25 -9.33 -16.94
CA ALA A 373 -3.87 -9.20 -15.63
C ALA A 373 -5.04 -8.20 -15.64
N ILE A 374 -6.01 -8.45 -16.52
CA ILE A 374 -7.22 -7.63 -16.69
C ILE A 374 -8.36 -8.15 -15.81
N GLY A 375 -9.07 -7.27 -15.12
CA GLY A 375 -10.18 -7.65 -14.24
C GLY A 375 -9.77 -8.47 -13.00
N SER A 376 -10.76 -9.03 -12.29
CA SER A 376 -10.53 -9.81 -11.07
C SER A 376 -9.99 -11.22 -11.38
N PRO A 377 -9.25 -11.89 -10.47
CA PRO A 377 -8.99 -13.33 -10.56
C PRO A 377 -10.26 -14.20 -10.68
N SER A 378 -11.38 -13.75 -10.07
CA SER A 378 -12.70 -14.39 -10.22
C SER A 378 -13.29 -14.21 -11.62
N ASP A 379 -12.67 -13.38 -12.46
CA ASP A 379 -13.06 -13.13 -13.84
C ASP A 379 -12.10 -13.70 -14.89
N ARG A 380 -11.10 -14.48 -14.46
CA ARG A 380 -10.00 -14.90 -15.33
C ARG A 380 -10.40 -15.69 -16.59
N PHE A 381 -11.61 -16.23 -16.69
CA PHE A 381 -12.13 -16.85 -17.91
C PHE A 381 -13.30 -16.04 -18.46
N PHE A 382 -12.99 -14.88 -19.04
CA PHE A 382 -13.99 -14.02 -19.68
C PHE A 382 -14.68 -14.69 -20.86
N TYR A 383 -14.02 -15.63 -21.52
CA TYR A 383 -14.58 -16.40 -22.63
C TYR A 383 -15.58 -17.50 -22.19
N LEU A 384 -15.79 -17.68 -20.89
CA LEU A 384 -16.80 -18.59 -20.34
C LEU A 384 -17.87 -17.82 -19.58
N SER A 385 -19.12 -18.26 -19.73
CA SER A 385 -20.23 -17.79 -18.90
C SER A 385 -20.09 -18.34 -17.48
N ASN A 386 -20.35 -17.50 -16.49
CA ASN A 386 -20.43 -17.90 -15.08
C ASN A 386 -21.89 -17.82 -14.65
N VAL A 387 -22.45 -18.97 -14.26
CA VAL A 387 -23.86 -19.10 -13.90
C VAL A 387 -23.96 -19.62 -12.46
N ASN A 388 -24.64 -18.87 -11.61
CA ASN A 388 -25.01 -19.32 -10.27
C ASN A 388 -26.33 -20.08 -10.36
N MET A 389 -26.24 -21.41 -10.23
CA MET A 389 -27.39 -22.33 -10.28
C MET A 389 -28.24 -22.34 -9.01
N ASN A 390 -27.82 -21.67 -7.92
CA ASN A 390 -28.50 -21.66 -6.63
C ASN A 390 -28.65 -20.21 -6.11
N ALA A 391 -29.27 -19.36 -6.92
CA ALA A 391 -29.49 -17.96 -6.63
C ALA A 391 -30.74 -17.75 -5.76
N GLY A 392 -30.56 -17.67 -4.44
CA GLY A 392 -31.67 -17.49 -3.49
C GLY A 392 -32.46 -16.20 -3.67
N ASN A 393 -31.84 -15.14 -4.19
CA ASN A 393 -32.52 -13.89 -4.55
C ASN A 393 -33.42 -14.02 -5.81
N ARG A 394 -33.34 -15.14 -6.52
CA ARG A 394 -34.22 -15.51 -7.63
C ARG A 394 -35.13 -16.68 -7.24
N ALA A 395 -35.30 -16.93 -5.94
CA ALA A 395 -36.11 -18.04 -5.48
C ALA A 395 -37.59 -17.87 -5.85
N ALA A 396 -38.22 -18.97 -6.23
CA ALA A 396 -39.65 -19.08 -6.38
C ALA A 396 -40.23 -19.76 -5.13
N PHE A 397 -41.30 -19.18 -4.59
CA PHE A 397 -42.01 -19.71 -3.42
C PHE A 397 -43.23 -20.50 -3.89
N PHE A 398 -43.43 -21.70 -3.33
CA PHE A 398 -44.48 -22.62 -3.72
C PHE A 398 -45.38 -22.98 -2.52
N GLY A 399 -46.70 -22.95 -2.73
CA GLY A 399 -47.72 -23.26 -1.72
C GLY A 399 -48.99 -22.41 -1.89
N ARG A 400 -50.09 -22.79 -1.24
CA ARG A 400 -51.31 -21.95 -1.12
C ARG A 400 -51.54 -21.63 0.36
N GLY A 401 -51.70 -20.35 0.70
CA GLY A 401 -51.97 -19.86 2.06
C GLY A 401 -50.88 -18.94 2.64
N ASP A 402 -51.24 -18.19 3.68
CA ASP A 402 -50.32 -17.29 4.41
C ASP A 402 -49.31 -18.13 5.20
N GLY A 403 -48.10 -18.29 4.63
CA GLY A 403 -47.02 -19.09 5.24
C GLY A 403 -46.32 -20.10 4.34
N ALA A 404 -46.36 -19.95 3.01
CA ALA A 404 -45.60 -20.80 2.09
C ALA A 404 -44.07 -20.67 2.33
N THR A 405 -43.48 -21.61 3.06
CA THR A 405 -42.03 -21.64 3.41
C THR A 405 -41.17 -22.44 2.43
N ASN A 406 -41.79 -23.16 1.49
CA ASN A 406 -41.06 -23.94 0.49
C ASN A 406 -40.62 -23.02 -0.66
N SER A 407 -39.31 -22.82 -0.77
CA SER A 407 -38.70 -22.07 -1.88
C SER A 407 -37.66 -22.90 -2.59
N LEU A 408 -37.58 -22.74 -3.90
CA LEU A 408 -36.46 -23.23 -4.70
C LEU A 408 -35.70 -22.03 -5.23
N SER A 409 -34.41 -21.96 -4.97
CA SER A 409 -33.53 -20.95 -5.54
C SER A 409 -33.60 -20.98 -7.07
N GLY A 410 -33.54 -19.80 -7.67
CA GLY A 410 -33.47 -19.68 -9.12
C GLY A 410 -32.04 -19.78 -9.65
N VAL A 411 -31.89 -19.45 -10.92
CA VAL A 411 -30.60 -19.34 -11.60
C VAL A 411 -30.31 -17.86 -11.87
N SER A 412 -29.06 -17.44 -11.73
CA SER A 412 -28.60 -16.11 -12.15
C SER A 412 -27.31 -16.21 -12.95
N VAL A 413 -27.16 -15.36 -13.96
CA VAL A 413 -25.91 -15.25 -14.71
C VAL A 413 -25.05 -14.21 -14.00
N SER A 414 -23.88 -14.62 -13.52
CA SER A 414 -22.90 -13.75 -12.86
C SER A 414 -22.00 -13.06 -13.87
N ARG A 415 -21.76 -13.69 -15.02
CA ARG A 415 -20.95 -13.16 -16.12
C ARG A 415 -21.34 -13.81 -17.45
N TYR A 416 -21.44 -13.01 -18.50
CA TYR A 416 -21.60 -13.49 -19.87
C TYR A 416 -20.23 -13.74 -20.51
N SER A 417 -20.14 -14.80 -21.34
CA SER A 417 -18.95 -15.10 -22.14
C SER A 417 -18.67 -14.00 -23.16
N ASN A 418 -17.41 -13.61 -23.29
CA ASN A 418 -16.90 -12.77 -24.36
C ASN A 418 -15.52 -13.31 -24.82
N PRO A 419 -15.48 -14.05 -25.95
CA PRO A 419 -14.23 -14.62 -26.48
C PRO A 419 -13.30 -13.58 -27.11
N ASP A 420 -13.79 -12.37 -27.41
CA ASP A 420 -13.00 -11.30 -28.04
C ASP A 420 -12.12 -10.54 -27.04
N ILE A 421 -12.31 -10.76 -25.74
CA ILE A 421 -11.47 -10.14 -24.71
C ILE A 421 -10.02 -10.62 -24.86
N THR A 422 -9.10 -9.65 -24.90
CA THR A 422 -7.67 -9.87 -25.19
C THR A 422 -6.78 -8.94 -24.37
N TRP A 423 -5.47 -8.99 -24.65
CA TRP A 423 -4.41 -8.23 -23.99
C TRP A 423 -4.65 -6.72 -24.04
N GLU A 424 -4.42 -6.06 -22.90
CA GLU A 424 -4.19 -4.63 -22.86
C GLU A 424 -2.80 -4.31 -23.43
N THR A 425 -2.71 -3.39 -24.39
CA THR A 425 -1.45 -3.11 -25.09
C THR A 425 -1.00 -1.68 -24.85
N ALA A 426 0.22 -1.51 -24.34
CA ALA A 426 0.87 -0.22 -24.15
C ALA A 426 1.95 0.03 -25.20
N LYS A 427 1.82 1.14 -25.93
CA LYS A 427 2.81 1.68 -26.85
C LYS A 427 3.70 2.65 -26.07
N LYS A 428 4.97 2.32 -25.89
CA LYS A 428 5.92 3.12 -25.11
C LYS A 428 7.00 3.74 -25.98
N GLN A 429 7.33 4.99 -25.68
CA GLN A 429 8.42 5.77 -26.26
C GLN A 429 9.30 6.30 -25.13
N ASN A 430 10.62 6.26 -25.29
CA ASN A 430 11.56 6.90 -24.37
C ASN A 430 12.70 7.53 -25.17
N TYR A 431 13.03 8.78 -24.83
CA TYR A 431 14.18 9.50 -25.34
C TYR A 431 15.04 9.92 -24.15
N ALA A 432 16.31 9.56 -24.16
CA ALA A 432 17.22 9.80 -23.05
C ALA A 432 18.51 10.51 -23.49
N LEU A 433 18.94 11.46 -22.67
CA LEU A 433 20.22 12.13 -22.68
C LEU A 433 21.01 11.68 -21.45
N GLU A 434 22.23 11.23 -21.66
CA GLU A 434 23.19 10.92 -20.61
C GLU A 434 24.44 11.77 -20.81
N LEU A 435 24.82 12.51 -19.78
CA LEU A 435 25.90 13.48 -19.80
C LEU A 435 26.77 13.27 -18.56
N SER A 436 28.08 13.16 -18.75
CA SER A 436 29.06 13.21 -17.67
C SER A 436 29.97 14.41 -17.87
N LEU A 437 30.15 15.22 -16.83
CA LEU A 437 31.01 16.40 -16.79
C LEU A 437 32.16 16.19 -15.81
N PHE A 438 33.38 16.51 -16.25
CA PHE A 438 34.60 16.45 -15.45
C PHE A 438 34.83 15.12 -14.70
N GLU A 439 34.28 14.01 -15.20
CA GLU A 439 34.28 12.69 -14.56
C GLU A 439 33.71 12.65 -13.13
N ALA A 440 32.97 13.69 -12.74
CA ALA A 440 32.50 13.87 -11.37
C ALA A 440 30.99 14.08 -11.30
N PHE A 441 30.39 14.74 -12.30
CA PHE A 441 28.97 15.03 -12.34
C PHE A 441 28.30 14.24 -13.47
N ASN A 442 27.36 13.38 -13.14
CA ASN A 442 26.57 12.62 -14.09
C ASN A 442 25.13 13.15 -14.07
N LEU A 443 24.56 13.40 -15.25
CA LEU A 443 23.19 13.80 -15.47
C LEU A 443 22.54 12.81 -16.42
N ARG A 444 21.37 12.33 -16.05
CA ARG A 444 20.47 11.56 -16.92
C ARG A 444 19.15 12.31 -17.00
N ALA A 445 18.71 12.60 -18.21
CA ALA A 445 17.42 13.22 -18.47
C ALA A 445 16.66 12.37 -19.49
N GLU A 446 15.44 11.98 -19.17
CA GLU A 446 14.60 11.14 -20.01
C GLU A 446 13.23 11.80 -20.21
N TYR A 447 12.71 11.71 -21.43
CA TYR A 447 11.31 11.99 -21.73
C TYR A 447 10.65 10.68 -22.15
N PHE A 448 9.55 10.34 -21.48
CA PHE A 448 8.81 9.12 -21.75
C PHE A 448 7.36 9.43 -22.11
N SER A 449 6.77 8.59 -22.95
CA SER A 449 5.36 8.64 -23.31
C SER A 449 4.81 7.23 -23.46
N GLU A 450 3.59 7.03 -23.01
CA GLU A 450 2.84 5.80 -23.11
C GLU A 450 1.43 6.09 -23.64
N LYS A 451 0.96 5.28 -24.59
CA LYS A 451 -0.46 5.18 -24.92
C LYS A 451 -0.89 3.73 -24.73
N ARG A 452 -1.86 3.51 -23.85
CA ARG A 452 -2.46 2.20 -23.59
C ARG A 452 -3.81 2.11 -24.29
N GLU A 453 -3.99 1.02 -25.02
CA GLU A 453 -5.19 0.70 -25.76
C GLU A 453 -5.77 -0.63 -25.25
N ASN A 454 -7.03 -0.89 -25.58
CA ASN A 454 -7.75 -2.11 -25.21
C ASN A 454 -7.91 -2.29 -23.69
N ILE A 455 -8.07 -1.20 -22.92
CA ILE A 455 -8.33 -1.28 -21.48
C ILE A 455 -9.69 -1.95 -21.23
N LEU A 456 -9.72 -2.95 -20.36
CA LEU A 456 -10.94 -3.69 -20.05
C LEU A 456 -11.89 -2.81 -19.22
N MET A 457 -13.08 -2.52 -19.76
CA MET A 457 -14.10 -1.72 -19.09
C MET A 457 -15.44 -2.45 -19.00
N THR A 458 -16.28 -2.02 -18.06
CA THR A 458 -17.71 -2.34 -18.06
C THR A 458 -18.40 -1.49 -19.13
N ARG A 459 -19.34 -2.08 -19.86
CA ARG A 459 -20.09 -1.41 -20.94
C ARG A 459 -21.26 -0.61 -20.37
N GLU A 460 -21.02 0.66 -20.08
CA GLU A 460 -22.05 1.60 -19.60
C GLU A 460 -23.02 2.05 -20.72
N SER A 461 -22.65 1.89 -21.99
CA SER A 461 -23.52 2.25 -23.13
C SER A 461 -24.66 1.24 -23.40
N ILE A 462 -24.69 0.10 -22.71
CA ILE A 462 -25.72 -0.93 -22.90
C ILE A 462 -26.93 -0.59 -22.03
N PRO A 463 -28.11 -0.31 -22.64
CA PRO A 463 -29.27 0.11 -21.86
C PRO A 463 -29.84 -1.06 -21.05
N THR A 464 -30.33 -0.75 -19.85
CA THR A 464 -30.94 -1.72 -18.93
C THR A 464 -32.16 -2.44 -19.53
N THR A 465 -32.82 -1.84 -20.53
CA THR A 465 -33.91 -2.43 -21.30
C THR A 465 -33.52 -3.68 -22.08
N MET A 466 -32.23 -3.92 -22.35
CA MET A 466 -31.75 -5.17 -22.95
C MET A 466 -31.87 -6.38 -22.01
N GLY A 467 -32.14 -6.16 -20.72
CA GLY A 467 -32.49 -7.24 -19.78
C GLY A 467 -31.32 -8.14 -19.37
N PHE A 468 -30.06 -7.71 -19.58
CA PHE A 468 -28.90 -8.45 -19.08
C PHE A 468 -28.92 -8.50 -17.55
N SER A 469 -28.69 -9.69 -17.00
CA SER A 469 -28.70 -9.91 -15.54
C SER A 469 -27.36 -9.63 -14.86
N ALA A 470 -26.31 -9.35 -15.64
CA ALA A 470 -24.98 -8.98 -15.19
C ALA A 470 -24.36 -7.95 -16.14
N PRO A 471 -23.45 -7.08 -15.66
CA PRO A 471 -22.73 -6.13 -16.51
C PRO A 471 -21.88 -6.83 -17.58
N ILE A 472 -21.87 -6.27 -18.80
CA ILE A 472 -21.03 -6.74 -19.90
C ILE A 472 -19.67 -6.05 -19.84
N ARG A 473 -18.60 -6.77 -20.15
CA ARG A 473 -17.23 -6.24 -20.19
C ARG A 473 -16.61 -6.41 -21.57
N ALA A 474 -15.77 -5.47 -21.98
CA ALA A 474 -14.99 -5.52 -23.22
C ALA A 474 -13.76 -4.60 -23.16
N ASN A 475 -12.78 -4.85 -24.03
CA ASN A 475 -11.61 -3.99 -24.20
C ASN A 475 -11.98 -2.76 -25.05
N VAL A 476 -12.28 -1.62 -24.43
CA VAL A 476 -12.70 -0.39 -25.14
C VAL A 476 -11.99 0.87 -24.65
N GLY A 477 -11.38 0.85 -23.47
CA GLY A 477 -10.76 2.03 -22.89
C GLY A 477 -9.39 2.34 -23.50
N GLU A 478 -9.06 3.63 -23.52
CA GLU A 478 -7.74 4.13 -23.90
C GLU A 478 -7.28 5.20 -22.90
N ALA A 479 -5.99 5.18 -22.58
CA ALA A 479 -5.37 6.15 -21.70
C ALA A 479 -3.97 6.50 -22.20
N SER A 480 -3.51 7.71 -21.93
CA SER A 480 -2.15 8.13 -22.23
C SER A 480 -1.46 8.74 -21.01
N GLY A 481 -0.14 8.61 -20.98
CA GLY A 481 0.72 9.19 -19.97
C GLY A 481 2.01 9.69 -20.59
N ARG A 482 2.57 10.77 -20.05
CA ARG A 482 3.86 11.30 -20.47
C ARG A 482 4.56 11.99 -19.31
N GLY A 483 5.86 12.08 -19.39
CA GLY A 483 6.63 12.72 -18.34
C GLY A 483 8.09 12.91 -18.68
N ALA A 484 8.77 13.62 -17.79
CA ALA A 484 10.20 13.79 -17.79
C ALA A 484 10.79 13.28 -16.48
N ASP A 485 11.91 12.57 -16.57
CA ASP A 485 12.69 12.12 -15.43
C ASP A 485 14.10 12.70 -15.53
N ILE A 486 14.57 13.31 -14.45
CA ILE A 486 15.92 13.88 -14.37
C ILE A 486 16.55 13.32 -13.11
N SER A 487 17.74 12.73 -13.26
CA SER A 487 18.58 12.36 -12.13
C SER A 487 19.99 12.89 -12.33
N PHE A 488 20.61 13.30 -11.23
CA PHE A 488 22.02 13.64 -11.22
C PHE A 488 22.72 12.96 -10.04
N ASP A 489 24.00 12.69 -10.24
CA ASP A 489 24.91 12.30 -9.19
C ASP A 489 26.22 13.06 -9.34
N TYR A 490 26.80 13.43 -8.21
CA TYR A 490 28.07 14.13 -8.12
C TYR A 490 28.96 13.40 -7.13
N GLN A 491 30.19 13.07 -7.52
CA GLN A 491 31.16 12.46 -6.62
C GLN A 491 32.51 13.14 -6.75
N LYS A 492 33.10 13.52 -5.61
CA LYS A 492 34.43 14.10 -5.57
C LYS A 492 35.22 13.61 -4.37
N ASN A 493 36.41 13.10 -4.66
CA ASN A 493 37.43 12.78 -3.67
C ASN A 493 38.51 13.86 -3.67
N PHE A 494 38.90 14.32 -2.50
CA PHE A 494 39.96 15.31 -2.29
C PHE A 494 41.20 14.61 -1.72
N SER A 495 42.39 15.15 -2.03
CA SER A 495 43.68 14.57 -1.62
C SER A 495 43.89 14.54 -0.11
N ASN A 496 43.18 15.37 0.65
CA ASN A 496 43.23 15.43 2.12
C ASN A 496 42.43 14.30 2.80
N GLY A 497 41.77 13.41 2.03
CA GLY A 497 40.94 12.33 2.54
C GLY A 497 39.48 12.71 2.79
N LEU A 498 39.04 13.89 2.37
CA LEU A 498 37.63 14.26 2.28
C LEU A 498 37.02 13.64 1.02
N TRP A 499 35.82 13.09 1.13
CA TRP A 499 34.99 12.76 -0.01
C TRP A 499 33.60 13.38 0.15
N LEU A 500 33.02 13.81 -0.96
CA LEU A 500 31.67 14.36 -1.05
C LEU A 500 30.90 13.65 -2.15
N SER A 501 29.63 13.38 -1.88
CA SER A 501 28.67 12.82 -2.81
C SER A 501 27.35 13.60 -2.73
N GLY A 502 26.80 13.96 -3.87
CA GLY A 502 25.48 14.56 -3.99
C GLY A 502 24.65 13.74 -4.97
N LEU A 503 23.38 13.53 -4.66
CA LEU A 503 22.44 12.87 -5.56
C LEU A 503 21.13 13.63 -5.57
N GLY A 504 20.44 13.59 -6.71
CA GLY A 504 19.09 14.11 -6.81
C GLY A 504 18.32 13.47 -7.95
N ASN A 505 17.01 13.40 -7.78
CA ASN A 505 16.07 12.96 -8.79
C ASN A 505 14.82 13.85 -8.78
N PHE A 506 14.23 14.01 -9.95
CA PHE A 506 13.01 14.77 -10.17
C PHE A 506 12.24 14.11 -11.31
N THR A 507 10.99 13.76 -11.06
CA THR A 507 10.10 13.17 -12.06
C THR A 507 8.84 14.02 -12.13
N TYR A 508 8.47 14.45 -13.33
CA TYR A 508 7.17 15.03 -13.63
C TYR A 508 6.41 14.07 -14.56
N ALA A 509 5.26 13.58 -14.14
CA ALA A 509 4.48 12.60 -14.88
C ALA A 509 2.98 12.94 -14.82
N VAL A 510 2.36 13.03 -15.99
CA VAL A 510 0.92 13.29 -16.12
C VAL A 510 0.27 12.20 -16.95
N SER A 511 -1.01 11.95 -16.69
CA SER A 511 -1.79 10.96 -17.43
C SER A 511 -3.22 11.42 -17.60
N LYS A 512 -3.89 10.97 -18.66
CA LYS A 512 -5.27 11.34 -18.99
C LYS A 512 -6.05 10.21 -19.64
N TYR A 513 -7.37 10.26 -19.53
CA TYR A 513 -8.26 9.38 -20.30
C TYR A 513 -8.34 9.86 -21.75
N GLU A 514 -8.15 8.96 -22.71
CA GLU A 514 -8.35 9.23 -24.13
C GLU A 514 -9.70 8.68 -24.62
N VAL A 515 -10.08 7.50 -24.11
CA VAL A 515 -11.39 6.88 -24.33
C VAL A 515 -11.84 6.27 -23.02
N PHE A 516 -13.05 6.63 -22.58
CA PHE A 516 -13.66 6.11 -21.38
C PHE A 516 -15.13 5.81 -21.67
N GLU A 517 -15.58 4.59 -21.39
CA GLU A 517 -16.98 4.21 -21.55
C GLU A 517 -17.83 4.88 -20.47
N GLU A 518 -18.60 5.89 -20.88
CA GLU A 518 -19.53 6.64 -20.03
C GLU A 518 -20.76 7.11 -20.83
N PRO A 519 -21.89 7.41 -20.17
CA PRO A 519 -23.03 8.03 -20.82
C PRO A 519 -22.70 9.37 -21.47
N THR A 520 -23.46 9.75 -22.51
CA THR A 520 -23.40 11.10 -23.05
C THR A 520 -24.07 12.07 -22.09
N TYR A 521 -23.29 13.00 -21.54
CA TYR A 521 -23.79 14.06 -20.67
C TYR A 521 -24.17 15.30 -21.46
N LYS A 522 -25.14 16.08 -20.95
CA LYS A 522 -25.47 17.41 -21.48
C LYS A 522 -24.36 18.41 -21.15
N GLU A 523 -23.76 18.27 -19.97
CA GLU A 523 -22.70 19.12 -19.47
C GLU A 523 -21.32 18.58 -19.86
N SER A 524 -20.54 19.35 -20.63
CA SER A 524 -19.26 18.87 -21.17
C SER A 524 -18.21 18.59 -20.10
N TYR A 525 -18.25 19.29 -18.95
CA TYR A 525 -17.26 19.12 -17.87
C TYR A 525 -17.43 17.83 -17.07
N ARG A 526 -18.51 17.07 -17.29
CA ARG A 526 -18.74 15.78 -16.61
C ARG A 526 -18.02 14.62 -17.27
N THR A 527 -17.55 14.80 -18.51
CA THR A 527 -16.82 13.76 -19.23
C THR A 527 -15.45 13.55 -18.59
N ARG A 528 -15.06 12.28 -18.43
CA ARG A 528 -13.71 11.94 -17.95
C ARG A 528 -12.67 12.05 -19.06
N VAL A 529 -13.09 11.95 -20.32
CA VAL A 529 -12.19 12.08 -21.47
C VAL A 529 -11.47 13.44 -21.43
N GLY A 530 -10.14 13.41 -21.54
CA GLY A 530 -9.29 14.59 -21.43
C GLY A 530 -8.89 14.98 -20.00
N SER A 531 -9.62 14.53 -18.98
CA SER A 531 -9.29 14.76 -17.57
C SER A 531 -8.12 13.87 -17.13
N ALA A 532 -7.39 14.31 -16.10
CA ALA A 532 -6.29 13.53 -15.57
C ALA A 532 -6.77 12.22 -14.91
N ILE A 533 -6.03 11.13 -15.09
CA ILE A 533 -6.36 9.86 -14.42
C ILE A 533 -6.24 10.08 -12.91
N SER A 534 -7.18 9.51 -12.14
CA SER A 534 -7.24 9.69 -10.69
C SER A 534 -7.49 11.13 -10.25
N GLN A 535 -7.94 12.02 -11.13
CA GLN A 535 -8.55 13.28 -10.72
C GLN A 535 -9.94 13.03 -10.15
N ASN A 536 -10.23 13.63 -9.00
CA ASN A 536 -11.52 13.47 -8.36
C ASN A 536 -12.57 14.39 -9.01
N PHE A 537 -13.81 13.93 -9.04
CA PHE A 537 -14.95 14.74 -9.46
C PHE A 537 -15.80 15.03 -8.22
N GLY A 538 -16.22 16.27 -8.07
CA GLY A 538 -16.96 16.71 -6.88
C GLY A 538 -17.54 18.10 -7.04
N TYR A 539 -18.07 18.61 -5.94
CA TYR A 539 -18.75 19.89 -5.89
C TYR A 539 -17.79 21.03 -5.50
N ILE A 540 -18.03 22.21 -6.05
CA ILE A 540 -17.34 23.42 -5.62
C ILE A 540 -18.08 23.95 -4.39
N ALA A 541 -17.42 23.89 -3.23
CA ALA A 541 -17.91 24.50 -2.01
C ALA A 541 -17.56 25.99 -1.98
N GLU A 542 -18.55 26.84 -1.76
CA GLU A 542 -18.39 28.30 -1.69
C GLU A 542 -18.00 28.74 -0.28
N ARG A 543 -18.79 28.30 0.70
CA ARG A 543 -18.71 28.58 2.14
C ARG A 543 -19.76 27.75 2.86
N LEU A 544 -19.91 27.96 4.17
CA LEU A 544 -21.09 27.48 4.90
C LEU A 544 -22.27 28.47 4.74
N PHE A 545 -23.50 27.96 4.81
CA PHE A 545 -24.69 28.80 4.93
C PHE A 545 -24.64 29.65 6.21
N ILE A 546 -25.07 30.91 6.13
CA ILE A 546 -25.11 31.81 7.29
C ILE A 546 -26.19 31.34 8.27
N ASP A 547 -27.38 31.03 7.75
CA ASP A 547 -28.57 30.61 8.49
C ASP A 547 -29.51 29.77 7.60
N ASP A 548 -30.63 29.34 8.18
CA ASP A 548 -31.64 28.54 7.48
C ASP A 548 -32.40 29.34 6.39
N GLU A 549 -32.50 30.66 6.54
CA GLU A 549 -33.18 31.52 5.56
C GLU A 549 -32.35 31.60 4.27
N GLU A 550 -31.04 31.77 4.38
CA GLU A 550 -30.14 31.70 3.22
C GLU A 550 -30.22 30.33 2.54
N ALA A 551 -30.23 29.25 3.33
CA ALA A 551 -30.32 27.89 2.81
C ALA A 551 -31.63 27.65 2.04
N ALA A 552 -32.76 28.17 2.55
CA ALA A 552 -34.07 28.06 1.92
C ALA A 552 -34.19 28.86 0.61
N ASN A 553 -33.47 29.98 0.50
CA ASN A 553 -33.47 30.84 -0.69
C ASN A 553 -32.37 30.50 -1.71
N SER A 554 -31.55 29.47 -1.44
CA SER A 554 -30.48 29.01 -2.34
C SER A 554 -30.96 27.87 -3.27
N PRO A 555 -30.24 27.59 -4.38
CA PRO A 555 -30.49 26.42 -5.21
C PRO A 555 -30.61 25.13 -4.37
N MET A 556 -31.63 24.32 -4.66
CA MET A 556 -31.95 23.16 -3.82
C MET A 556 -30.85 22.10 -3.89
N GLN A 557 -30.23 21.76 -2.76
CA GLN A 557 -29.22 20.70 -2.69
C GLN A 557 -29.87 19.33 -2.40
N SER A 558 -29.86 18.40 -3.35
CA SER A 558 -30.64 17.14 -3.27
C SER A 558 -29.98 16.00 -2.49
N PHE A 559 -29.10 16.29 -1.53
CA PHE A 559 -28.26 15.30 -0.82
C PHE A 559 -28.81 14.88 0.55
N GLY A 560 -29.87 15.52 1.02
CA GLY A 560 -30.46 15.29 2.34
C GLY A 560 -30.94 16.59 2.94
N GLN A 561 -31.26 16.57 4.25
CA GLN A 561 -31.60 17.79 4.98
C GLN A 561 -30.34 18.66 5.17
N TYR A 562 -30.44 19.94 4.84
CA TYR A 562 -29.39 20.94 5.05
C TYR A 562 -29.99 22.25 5.60
N GLY A 563 -29.15 23.10 6.18
CA GLY A 563 -29.53 24.39 6.77
C GLY A 563 -28.32 25.28 7.08
N GLY A 564 -28.50 26.26 7.96
CA GLY A 564 -27.44 27.15 8.45
C GLY A 564 -26.24 26.35 8.95
N GLY A 565 -25.04 26.73 8.52
CA GLY A 565 -23.80 26.03 8.88
C GLY A 565 -23.46 24.77 8.08
N ASP A 566 -24.32 24.34 7.15
CA ASP A 566 -23.99 23.29 6.18
C ASP A 566 -23.27 23.88 4.95
N ILE A 567 -22.59 23.03 4.18
CA ILE A 567 -21.81 23.45 3.01
C ILE A 567 -22.75 23.88 1.89
N LYS A 568 -22.51 25.10 1.39
CA LYS A 568 -23.14 25.67 0.20
C LYS A 568 -22.30 25.34 -1.04
N PHE A 569 -22.94 24.75 -2.05
CA PHE A 569 -22.31 24.38 -3.32
C PHE A 569 -22.74 25.32 -4.44
N THR A 570 -21.84 25.50 -5.41
CA THR A 570 -22.11 26.28 -6.62
C THR A 570 -23.00 25.49 -7.60
N ASP A 571 -24.05 26.14 -8.10
CA ASP A 571 -24.85 25.67 -9.24
C ASP A 571 -24.06 25.94 -10.53
N VAL A 572 -23.49 24.89 -11.10
CA VAL A 572 -22.54 25.00 -12.23
C VAL A 572 -23.29 25.10 -13.55
N ASN A 573 -24.44 24.42 -13.67
CA ASN A 573 -25.22 24.41 -14.90
C ASN A 573 -26.30 25.51 -14.95
N GLY A 574 -26.57 26.19 -13.83
CA GLY A 574 -27.49 27.32 -13.71
C GLY A 574 -28.97 26.91 -13.76
N ASP A 575 -29.31 25.67 -13.40
CA ASP A 575 -30.68 25.15 -13.45
C ASP A 575 -31.49 25.36 -12.15
N GLY A 576 -30.87 25.95 -11.13
CA GLY A 576 -31.46 26.25 -9.84
C GLY A 576 -31.47 25.06 -8.86
N LYS A 577 -30.76 23.97 -9.16
CA LYS A 577 -30.65 22.79 -8.29
C LYS A 577 -29.20 22.28 -8.27
N ILE A 578 -28.74 21.85 -7.10
CA ILE A 578 -27.45 21.16 -6.99
C ILE A 578 -27.68 19.66 -7.05
N THR A 579 -27.23 19.05 -8.15
CA THR A 579 -27.36 17.63 -8.46
C THR A 579 -26.05 17.05 -8.98
N THR A 580 -26.02 15.77 -9.36
CA THR A 580 -24.83 15.17 -9.99
C THR A 580 -24.44 15.83 -11.33
N ALA A 581 -25.27 16.71 -11.89
CA ALA A 581 -24.95 17.54 -13.04
C ALA A 581 -23.94 18.67 -12.72
N ASP A 582 -23.75 19.00 -11.43
CA ASP A 582 -22.86 20.06 -10.96
C ASP A 582 -21.47 19.55 -10.56
N MET A 583 -21.24 18.25 -10.66
CA MET A 583 -19.91 17.69 -10.40
C MET A 583 -18.94 18.07 -11.51
N VAL A 584 -17.82 18.64 -11.12
CA VAL A 584 -16.70 19.04 -11.99
C VAL A 584 -15.42 18.32 -11.55
N PRO A 585 -14.40 18.18 -12.41
CA PRO A 585 -13.07 17.80 -11.96
C PRO A 585 -12.54 18.84 -10.96
N ILE A 586 -12.15 18.40 -9.76
CA ILE A 586 -11.65 19.26 -8.67
C ILE A 586 -10.25 18.85 -8.24
N GLY A 587 -9.42 19.84 -7.93
CA GLY A 587 -8.06 19.64 -7.43
C GLY A 587 -7.09 18.99 -8.43
N ASN A 588 -5.91 18.64 -7.93
CA ASN A 588 -4.95 17.80 -8.64
C ASN A 588 -5.35 16.32 -8.51
N PRO A 589 -4.77 15.42 -9.31
CA PRO A 589 -4.94 13.98 -9.10
C PRO A 589 -4.55 13.54 -7.68
N ILE A 590 -5.15 12.45 -7.20
CA ILE A 590 -4.74 11.79 -5.94
C ILE A 590 -3.42 11.01 -6.07
N THR A 591 -2.82 11.03 -7.26
CA THR A 591 -1.49 10.49 -7.53
C THR A 591 -0.57 11.68 -7.81
N PRO A 592 0.61 11.79 -7.16
CA PRO A 592 1.48 12.94 -7.34
C PRO A 592 2.01 13.02 -8.77
N GLU A 593 1.85 14.18 -9.40
CA GLU A 593 2.45 14.43 -10.72
C GLU A 593 3.93 14.79 -10.61
N VAL A 594 4.38 15.29 -9.46
CA VAL A 594 5.79 15.64 -9.20
C VAL A 594 6.31 14.81 -8.03
N THR A 595 7.38 14.07 -8.26
CA THR A 595 8.13 13.35 -7.22
C THR A 595 9.59 13.76 -7.28
N TYR A 596 10.20 14.03 -6.13
CA TYR A 596 11.60 14.47 -6.10
C TYR A 596 12.31 14.01 -4.83
N GLY A 597 13.63 13.89 -4.93
CA GLY A 597 14.49 13.52 -3.82
C GLY A 597 15.88 14.07 -4.03
N PHE A 598 16.57 14.38 -2.94
CA PHE A 598 17.96 14.79 -2.99
C PHE A 598 18.68 14.44 -1.71
N GLY A 599 19.97 14.17 -1.82
CA GLY A 599 20.79 13.80 -0.68
C GLY A 599 22.22 14.28 -0.84
N ILE A 600 22.86 14.49 0.31
CA ILE A 600 24.27 14.87 0.40
C ILE A 600 24.91 13.93 1.41
N SER A 601 26.03 13.36 1.01
CA SER A 601 26.87 12.52 1.86
C SER A 601 28.30 13.03 1.82
N GLY A 602 29.00 12.91 2.93
CA GLY A 602 30.42 13.22 2.99
C GLY A 602 31.11 12.45 4.08
N GLY A 603 32.43 12.31 3.95
CA GLY A 603 33.23 11.67 4.98
C GLY A 603 34.66 12.13 4.98
N PHE A 604 35.26 12.05 6.16
CA PHE A 604 36.62 12.50 6.42
C PHE A 604 37.25 11.67 7.54
N LYS A 605 38.40 11.05 7.26
CA LYS A 605 39.22 10.32 8.25
C LYS A 605 38.43 9.33 9.13
N GLY A 606 37.53 8.56 8.51
CA GLY A 606 36.74 7.52 9.20
C GLY A 606 35.36 8.00 9.67
N PHE A 607 35.12 9.31 9.81
CA PHE A 607 33.78 9.84 10.01
C PHE A 607 33.05 9.94 8.68
N ASP A 608 31.76 9.62 8.68
CA ASP A 608 30.88 9.81 7.55
C ASP A 608 29.50 10.30 8.02
N ALA A 609 28.86 11.12 7.19
CA ALA A 609 27.52 11.62 7.43
C ALA A 609 26.73 11.67 6.11
N SER A 610 25.43 11.40 6.18
CA SER A 610 24.53 11.53 5.05
C SER A 610 23.16 12.06 5.48
N VAL A 611 22.55 12.85 4.59
CA VAL A 611 21.18 13.34 4.71
C VAL A 611 20.44 13.09 3.41
N PHE A 612 19.19 12.67 3.50
CA PHE A 612 18.33 12.44 2.34
C PHE A 612 16.93 13.01 2.56
N PHE A 613 16.48 13.79 1.59
CA PHE A 613 15.17 14.40 1.53
C PHE A 613 14.34 13.78 0.41
N GLN A 614 13.04 13.66 0.65
CA GLN A 614 12.05 13.20 -0.32
C GLN A 614 10.83 14.11 -0.27
N GLY A 615 10.26 14.45 -1.43
CA GLY A 615 9.05 15.25 -1.49
C GLY A 615 8.14 14.87 -2.66
N LEU A 616 6.89 15.29 -2.52
CA LEU A 616 5.82 15.18 -3.49
C LEU A 616 5.21 16.56 -3.75
N ALA A 617 4.71 16.79 -4.95
CA ALA A 617 3.94 17.98 -5.30
C ALA A 617 2.91 17.68 -6.40
N ASN A 618 2.00 18.63 -6.61
CA ASN A 618 0.86 18.49 -7.54
C ASN A 618 -0.01 17.26 -7.24
N GLU A 619 -0.41 17.13 -5.97
CA GLU A 619 -1.33 16.10 -5.52
C GLU A 619 -2.41 16.75 -4.64
N SER A 620 -3.63 16.24 -4.71
CA SER A 620 -4.69 16.60 -3.77
C SER A 620 -5.23 15.35 -3.10
N PHE A 621 -5.59 15.47 -1.83
CA PHE A 621 -6.31 14.44 -1.10
C PHE A 621 -7.52 15.06 -0.39
N TRP A 622 -8.47 14.21 0.01
CA TRP A 622 -9.67 14.65 0.70
C TRP A 622 -9.68 14.07 2.11
N MET A 623 -9.92 14.92 3.10
CA MET A 623 -10.28 14.46 4.44
C MET A 623 -11.64 13.77 4.33
N ASP A 624 -11.80 12.59 4.93
CA ASP A 624 -13.10 11.91 4.96
C ASP A 624 -13.97 12.53 6.07
N PRO A 625 -15.03 13.29 5.71
CA PRO A 625 -15.89 13.92 6.69
C PRO A 625 -16.71 12.90 7.49
N ALA A 626 -17.06 11.75 6.93
CA ALA A 626 -17.77 10.72 7.67
C ALA A 626 -16.84 10.05 8.69
N ALA A 627 -15.62 9.73 8.28
CA ALA A 627 -14.63 9.08 9.15
C ALA A 627 -14.14 9.97 10.29
N THR A 628 -14.14 11.29 10.11
CA THR A 628 -13.69 12.27 11.11
C THR A 628 -14.83 13.01 11.81
N SER A 629 -16.08 12.79 11.42
CA SER A 629 -17.25 13.50 11.99
C SER A 629 -17.30 13.32 13.50
N PRO A 630 -17.28 14.39 14.30
CA PRO A 630 -17.45 14.32 15.75
C PRO A 630 -18.71 13.55 16.13
N PHE A 631 -18.65 12.73 17.19
CA PHE A 631 -19.79 12.04 17.82
C PHE A 631 -20.53 11.01 16.95
N ALA A 632 -20.29 10.99 15.65
CA ALA A 632 -20.97 10.10 14.73
C ALA A 632 -20.33 8.70 14.74
N PRO A 633 -21.14 7.64 14.59
CA PRO A 633 -20.62 6.30 14.38
C PRO A 633 -20.10 6.16 12.94
N TYR A 634 -18.84 5.76 12.81
CA TYR A 634 -18.25 5.40 11.52
C TYR A 634 -17.43 4.10 11.63
N ARG A 635 -17.74 3.15 10.75
CA ARG A 635 -17.02 1.87 10.63
C ARG A 635 -16.36 1.79 9.27
N TYR A 636 -15.10 1.38 9.27
CA TYR A 636 -14.40 1.08 8.04
C TYR A 636 -14.91 -0.24 7.46
N ASP A 637 -14.81 -0.39 6.15
CA ASP A 637 -15.15 -1.66 5.51
C ASP A 637 -14.27 -2.82 6.04
N GLY A 638 -14.87 -3.99 6.24
CA GLY A 638 -14.21 -5.16 6.82
C GLY A 638 -13.87 -5.09 8.31
N GLU A 639 -14.27 -4.02 9.01
CA GLU A 639 -13.95 -3.83 10.42
C GLU A 639 -14.84 -4.68 11.36
N ALA A 640 -14.23 -5.56 12.14
CA ALA A 640 -14.90 -6.47 13.08
C ALA A 640 -14.80 -6.00 14.55
N VAL A 641 -15.28 -4.78 14.84
CA VAL A 641 -15.24 -4.19 16.20
C VAL A 641 -16.60 -4.26 16.88
N ARG A 642 -16.65 -4.70 18.15
CA ARG A 642 -17.88 -4.79 18.95
C ARG A 642 -18.23 -3.43 19.57
N GLY A 643 -19.53 -3.20 19.78
CA GLY A 643 -20.06 -2.00 20.42
C GLY A 643 -20.13 -0.78 19.49
N VAL A 644 -20.87 0.24 19.92
CA VAL A 644 -21.02 1.55 19.29
C VAL A 644 -19.67 2.26 19.34
N VAL A 645 -19.19 2.60 18.14
CA VAL A 645 -18.04 3.49 17.95
C VAL A 645 -18.55 4.92 17.87
N SER A 646 -17.80 5.85 18.44
CA SER A 646 -18.11 7.27 18.41
C SER A 646 -16.81 8.02 18.25
N ASN A 647 -16.65 8.70 17.13
CA ASN A 647 -15.48 9.54 16.89
C ASN A 647 -15.34 10.59 18.00
N GLN A 648 -14.12 10.73 18.50
CA GLN A 648 -13.79 11.84 19.39
C GLN A 648 -13.78 13.16 18.62
N VAL A 649 -13.95 14.27 19.33
CA VAL A 649 -13.84 15.60 18.72
C VAL A 649 -12.36 15.94 18.54
N LEU A 650 -11.94 16.16 17.31
CA LEU A 650 -10.59 16.69 17.06
C LEU A 650 -10.49 18.11 17.61
N LYS A 651 -9.37 18.44 18.25
CA LYS A 651 -9.13 19.79 18.78
C LYS A 651 -9.32 20.87 17.70
N ALA A 652 -8.87 20.61 16.48
CA ALA A 652 -9.05 21.52 15.34
C ALA A 652 -10.52 21.79 14.98
N TYR A 653 -11.41 20.79 15.17
CA TYR A 653 -12.84 20.97 14.93
C TYR A 653 -13.52 21.68 16.10
N ALA A 654 -13.11 21.37 17.34
CA ALA A 654 -13.59 22.09 18.52
C ALA A 654 -13.21 23.58 18.50
N ASP A 655 -12.08 23.93 17.88
CA ASP A 655 -11.59 25.31 17.79
C ASP A 655 -12.18 26.10 16.61
N SER A 656 -12.68 25.41 15.59
CA SER A 656 -13.15 26.03 14.34
C SER A 656 -14.34 25.24 13.78
N TYR A 657 -15.53 25.56 14.28
CA TYR A 657 -16.81 25.05 13.82
C TYR A 657 -17.84 26.17 13.68
N TRP A 658 -18.86 25.94 12.86
CA TRP A 658 -20.01 26.83 12.78
C TRP A 658 -21.00 26.57 13.92
N SER A 659 -21.56 27.64 14.47
CA SER A 659 -22.61 27.63 15.48
C SER A 659 -23.52 28.84 15.31
N GLU A 660 -24.75 28.78 15.82
CA GLU A 660 -25.73 29.87 15.70
C GLU A 660 -25.27 31.20 16.34
N ASP A 661 -24.42 31.14 17.37
CA ASP A 661 -23.90 32.31 18.07
C ASP A 661 -22.70 32.97 17.37
N ARG A 662 -21.96 32.22 16.55
CA ARG A 662 -20.73 32.70 15.88
C ARG A 662 -20.92 32.90 14.37
N GLN A 663 -21.75 32.07 13.73
CA GLN A 663 -22.03 32.05 12.29
C GLN A 663 -20.78 32.16 11.39
N ASP A 664 -19.65 31.55 11.80
CA ASP A 664 -18.40 31.59 11.05
C ASP A 664 -18.52 30.74 9.78
N VAL A 665 -18.82 31.39 8.66
CA VAL A 665 -19.02 30.74 7.36
C VAL A 665 -17.75 30.16 6.75
N THR A 666 -16.59 30.40 7.36
CA THR A 666 -15.28 29.89 6.95
C THR A 666 -14.70 28.86 7.91
N ALA A 667 -15.48 28.44 8.91
CA ALA A 667 -15.05 27.47 9.91
C ALA A 667 -14.57 26.17 9.27
N LEU A 668 -13.52 25.55 9.82
CA LEU A 668 -12.97 24.30 9.30
C LEU A 668 -14.03 23.19 9.26
N TRP A 669 -14.81 23.07 10.33
CA TRP A 669 -15.88 22.11 10.44
C TRP A 669 -17.26 22.78 10.24
N PRO A 670 -18.17 22.18 9.45
CA PRO A 670 -19.57 22.59 9.40
C PRO A 670 -20.25 22.50 10.78
N ARG A 671 -21.54 22.81 10.87
CA ARG A 671 -22.27 22.63 12.13
C ARG A 671 -22.07 21.23 12.73
N LEU A 672 -21.91 21.16 14.05
CA LEU A 672 -21.75 19.88 14.76
C LEU A 672 -23.06 19.08 14.73
N SER A 673 -22.94 17.76 14.57
CA SER A 673 -24.06 16.82 14.54
C SER A 673 -23.65 15.50 15.18
N THR A 674 -24.59 14.78 15.77
CA THR A 674 -24.39 13.42 16.28
C THR A 674 -24.48 12.35 15.18
N THR A 675 -24.82 12.76 13.97
CA THR A 675 -24.90 11.92 12.76
C THR A 675 -24.17 12.58 11.61
N VAL A 676 -23.72 11.77 10.66
CA VAL A 676 -23.09 12.27 9.43
C VAL A 676 -24.14 13.02 8.60
N ASN A 677 -23.90 14.30 8.35
CA ASN A 677 -24.73 15.10 7.46
C ASN A 677 -24.40 14.73 6.00
N ALA A 678 -25.39 14.20 5.27
CA ALA A 678 -25.21 13.72 3.90
C ALA A 678 -24.88 14.83 2.89
N ASN A 679 -25.32 16.07 3.15
CA ASN A 679 -24.94 17.25 2.37
C ASN A 679 -23.45 17.57 2.56
N ASN A 680 -22.99 17.61 3.80
CA ASN A 680 -21.59 17.95 4.12
C ASN A 680 -20.62 16.81 3.78
N ALA A 681 -21.12 15.59 3.62
CA ALA A 681 -20.33 14.42 3.27
C ALA A 681 -20.05 14.30 1.76
N GLN A 682 -20.63 15.16 0.91
CA GLN A 682 -20.37 15.12 -0.52
C GLN A 682 -18.89 15.45 -0.83
N PRO A 683 -18.25 14.73 -1.77
CA PRO A 683 -16.90 15.06 -2.23
C PRO A 683 -16.87 16.49 -2.78
N SER A 684 -16.08 17.35 -2.15
CA SER A 684 -16.06 18.78 -2.50
C SER A 684 -14.71 19.43 -2.23
N THR A 685 -14.55 20.66 -2.70
CA THR A 685 -13.36 21.49 -2.40
C THR A 685 -13.22 21.83 -0.91
N TRP A 686 -14.27 21.67 -0.08
CA TRP A 686 -14.24 21.99 1.35
C TRP A 686 -13.24 21.15 2.14
N PHE A 687 -13.21 19.83 1.89
CA PHE A 687 -12.32 18.88 2.54
C PHE A 687 -11.10 18.50 1.69
N MET A 688 -10.94 19.15 0.53
CA MET A 688 -9.77 19.01 -0.34
C MET A 688 -8.54 19.67 0.28
N ARG A 689 -7.40 18.99 0.26
CA ARG A 689 -6.13 19.45 0.84
C ARG A 689 -4.98 19.24 -0.14
N ASP A 690 -3.99 20.13 -0.04
CA ASP A 690 -2.74 20.04 -0.78
C ASP A 690 -1.86 18.93 -0.19
N GLY A 691 -1.59 17.89 -0.99
CA GLY A 691 -0.74 16.75 -0.62
C GLY A 691 0.76 17.04 -0.69
N SER A 692 1.17 18.24 -1.10
CA SER A 692 2.59 18.55 -1.30
C SER A 692 3.36 18.60 0.01
N PHE A 693 4.56 18.00 0.02
CA PHE A 693 5.46 18.04 1.17
C PHE A 693 6.93 17.80 0.82
N LEU A 694 7.80 18.10 1.78
CA LEU A 694 9.21 17.73 1.80
C LEU A 694 9.56 17.12 3.17
N ARG A 695 10.13 15.92 3.19
CA ARG A 695 10.47 15.18 4.41
C ARG A 695 11.97 14.91 4.48
N LEU A 696 12.56 15.11 5.67
CA LEU A 696 13.87 14.57 6.00
C LEU A 696 13.73 13.07 6.25
N LYS A 697 13.96 12.28 5.20
CA LYS A 697 13.64 10.86 5.17
C LYS A 697 14.67 10.05 5.94
N GLN A 698 15.94 10.39 5.81
CA GLN A 698 17.04 9.70 6.50
C GLN A 698 18.17 10.68 6.87
N VAL A 699 18.72 10.47 8.06
CA VAL A 699 20.00 11.02 8.51
C VAL A 699 20.83 9.87 9.02
N GLU A 700 22.10 9.78 8.63
CA GLU A 700 23.04 8.80 9.17
C GLU A 700 24.37 9.45 9.49
N VAL A 701 24.96 9.05 10.62
CA VAL A 701 26.33 9.40 11.00
C VAL A 701 27.05 8.12 11.39
N GLY A 702 28.24 7.92 10.84
CA GLY A 702 29.06 6.74 11.06
C GLY A 702 30.50 7.08 11.44
N TYR A 703 31.14 6.13 12.11
CA TYR A 703 32.57 6.14 12.36
C TYR A 703 33.16 4.75 12.10
N ALA A 704 34.04 4.67 11.11
CA ALA A 704 34.88 3.50 10.85
C ALA A 704 36.16 3.59 11.68
N LEU A 705 36.49 2.52 12.41
CA LEU A 705 37.71 2.49 13.23
C LEU A 705 38.97 2.63 12.36
N PRO A 706 40.05 3.25 12.84
CA PRO A 706 41.29 3.34 12.09
C PRO A 706 41.85 1.96 11.73
N VAL A 707 42.46 1.84 10.54
CA VAL A 707 43.01 0.58 10.01
C VAL A 707 43.94 -0.14 11.01
N ASN A 708 44.74 0.60 11.77
CA ASN A 708 45.64 0.01 12.77
C ASN A 708 44.89 -0.68 13.92
N VAL A 709 43.73 -0.15 14.31
CA VAL A 709 42.86 -0.76 15.33
C VAL A 709 42.15 -1.97 14.74
N GLN A 710 41.61 -1.84 13.53
CA GLN A 710 40.94 -2.95 12.83
C GLN A 710 41.86 -4.16 12.66
N LYS A 711 43.14 -3.94 12.31
CA LYS A 711 44.17 -4.99 12.23
C LYS A 711 44.43 -5.67 13.57
N ARG A 712 44.47 -4.92 14.68
CA ARG A 712 44.63 -5.51 16.03
C ARG A 712 43.43 -6.35 16.46
N LEU A 713 42.24 -6.01 15.99
CA LEU A 713 41.00 -6.74 16.25
C LEU A 713 40.78 -7.93 15.30
N GLY A 714 41.62 -8.10 14.27
CA GLY A 714 41.44 -9.14 13.26
C GLY A 714 40.22 -8.91 12.36
N THR A 715 39.84 -7.65 12.12
CA THR A 715 38.68 -7.26 11.31
C THR A 715 39.11 -6.56 10.03
N GLY A 716 38.44 -6.82 8.91
CA GLY A 716 38.61 -6.10 7.65
C GLY A 716 37.82 -4.78 7.57
N ASN A 717 36.72 -4.67 8.32
CA ASN A 717 35.96 -3.42 8.49
C ASN A 717 35.26 -3.44 9.85
N PHE A 718 35.28 -2.31 10.55
CA PHE A 718 34.51 -2.11 11.78
C PHE A 718 33.94 -0.69 11.78
N ARG A 719 32.62 -0.57 11.61
CA ARG A 719 31.89 0.71 11.60
C ARG A 719 30.79 0.71 12.64
N ILE A 720 30.76 1.75 13.46
CA ILE A 720 29.65 2.07 14.35
C ILE A 720 28.85 3.19 13.69
N TYR A 721 27.53 3.09 13.67
CA TYR A 721 26.70 4.11 13.06
C TYR A 721 25.42 4.34 13.84
N ALA A 722 24.90 5.55 13.75
CA ALA A 722 23.58 5.91 14.20
C ALA A 722 22.82 6.50 13.00
N ASN A 723 21.58 6.08 12.81
CA ASN A 723 20.71 6.69 11.81
C ASN A 723 19.31 6.95 12.37
N ALA A 724 18.63 7.88 11.74
CA ALA A 724 17.26 8.22 12.07
C ALA A 724 16.44 8.41 10.79
N SER A 725 15.15 8.07 10.86
CA SER A 725 14.22 8.25 9.75
C SER A 725 12.97 9.02 10.15
N ASN A 726 12.38 9.71 9.16
CA ASN A 726 11.16 10.52 9.29
C ASN A 726 11.22 11.59 10.41
N LEU A 727 12.34 12.29 10.57
CA LEU A 727 12.54 13.23 11.69
C LEU A 727 11.55 14.41 11.66
N PHE A 728 11.38 15.05 10.51
CA PHE A 728 10.39 16.11 10.31
C PHE A 728 9.93 16.23 8.86
N THR A 729 8.77 16.86 8.67
CA THR A 729 8.08 17.04 7.39
C THR A 729 7.61 18.49 7.25
N PHE A 730 7.88 19.12 6.11
CA PHE A 730 7.33 20.40 5.70
C PHE A 730 6.13 20.17 4.79
N SER A 731 4.94 20.57 5.24
CA SER A 731 3.70 20.56 4.45
C SER A 731 2.82 21.74 4.84
N LYS A 732 1.95 22.17 3.93
CA LYS A 732 0.87 23.13 4.25
C LYS A 732 -0.20 22.50 5.14
N PHE A 733 -0.41 21.19 5.05
CA PHE A 733 -1.34 20.45 5.88
C PHE A 733 -0.76 20.19 7.28
N LYS A 734 -1.56 20.44 8.33
CA LYS A 734 -1.09 20.44 9.74
C LYS A 734 -1.89 19.57 10.71
N LEU A 735 -2.99 18.94 10.29
CA LEU A 735 -3.86 18.21 11.22
C LEU A 735 -3.27 16.84 11.63
N TRP A 736 -2.65 16.15 10.67
CA TRP A 736 -1.93 14.88 10.85
C TRP A 736 -0.84 14.78 9.78
N ASP A 737 -0.13 13.66 9.74
CA ASP A 737 0.91 13.45 8.74
C ASP A 737 0.31 13.44 7.31
N VAL A 738 0.76 14.34 6.44
CA VAL A 738 0.23 14.53 5.09
C VAL A 738 0.27 13.26 4.23
N GLU A 739 1.22 12.34 4.45
CA GLU A 739 1.28 11.07 3.71
C GLU A 739 0.15 10.10 4.08
N MET A 740 -0.58 10.35 5.17
CA MET A 740 -1.77 9.57 5.52
C MET A 740 -3.00 9.97 4.69
N GLY A 741 -2.93 11.06 3.92
CA GLY A 741 -4.03 11.56 3.11
C GLY A 741 -5.33 11.68 3.90
N GLY A 742 -6.41 11.11 3.37
CA GLY A 742 -7.74 11.10 4.03
C GLY A 742 -7.85 10.21 5.28
N ASN A 743 -6.90 9.31 5.52
CA ASN A 743 -6.92 8.33 6.61
C ASN A 743 -6.23 8.85 7.88
N GLY A 744 -6.51 10.09 8.27
CA GLY A 744 -5.80 10.79 9.36
C GLY A 744 -5.87 10.17 10.75
N LEU A 745 -6.87 9.31 10.99
CA LEU A 745 -7.10 8.65 12.27
C LEU A 745 -6.44 7.25 12.36
N GLY A 746 -5.69 6.86 11.34
CA GLY A 746 -4.98 5.59 11.27
C GLY A 746 -3.66 5.55 12.05
N TYR A 747 -2.88 4.47 11.85
CA TYR A 747 -1.55 4.32 12.44
C TYR A 747 -0.56 5.33 11.82
N PRO A 748 0.05 6.23 12.61
CA PRO A 748 0.87 7.30 12.06
C PRO A 748 2.28 6.84 11.68
N VAL A 749 2.92 7.61 10.80
CA VAL A 749 4.34 7.43 10.45
C VAL A 749 5.20 7.65 11.68
N GLN A 750 6.04 6.67 12.02
CA GLN A 750 6.90 6.71 13.20
C GLN A 750 8.27 7.32 12.89
N ARG A 751 8.82 8.01 13.88
CA ARG A 751 10.26 8.32 13.94
C ARG A 751 11.00 7.08 14.39
N VAL A 752 12.05 6.71 13.67
CA VAL A 752 12.90 5.57 14.04
C VAL A 752 14.30 6.08 14.28
N PHE A 753 14.91 5.62 15.36
CA PHE A 753 16.31 5.86 15.69
C PHE A 753 17.00 4.50 15.81
N ASN A 754 18.09 4.30 15.08
CA ASN A 754 18.86 3.06 15.11
C ASN A 754 20.29 3.35 15.53
N LEU A 755 20.83 2.47 16.35
CA LEU A 755 22.25 2.36 16.64
C LEU A 755 22.72 0.98 16.17
N GLY A 756 23.76 0.95 15.36
CA GLY A 756 24.22 -0.27 14.72
C GLY A 756 25.73 -0.39 14.66
N VAL A 757 26.18 -1.63 14.53
CA VAL A 757 27.58 -1.98 14.27
C VAL A 757 27.63 -2.87 13.04
N ASN A 758 28.56 -2.59 12.13
CA ASN A 758 28.85 -3.42 10.96
C ASN A 758 30.31 -3.89 11.05
N VAL A 759 30.49 -5.20 11.13
CA VAL A 759 31.81 -5.84 11.21
C VAL A 759 31.96 -6.85 10.08
N SER A 760 33.09 -6.78 9.37
CA SER A 760 33.55 -7.83 8.48
C SER A 760 34.91 -8.34 8.92
N PHE A 761 35.11 -9.65 8.86
CA PHE A 761 36.35 -10.33 9.24
C PHE A 761 37.20 -10.64 8.02
#